data_AF-A0A1G3BXR9-F1
#
_entry.id   AF-A0A1G3BXR9-F1
#
_cell.length_a   1.000
_cell.length_b   1.000
_cell.length_c   1.000
_cell.angle_alpha   90.00
_cell.angle_beta   90.00
_cell.angle_gamma   90.00
#
_symmetry.space_group_name_H-M   'P 1'
#
loop_
_entity.id
_entity.type
_entity.pdbx_description
1 polymer ?
#
loop_
_entity_poly.entity_id
_entity_poly.type
_entity_poly.pdbx_seq_one_letter_code
_entity_poly.pdbx_strand_id
1 'polypeptide(L)'
;MQEIKRINKIRRRLVKDSNTKKAGKTGPMKTLLVRVMTPDLRERLENLRKKPENIPQPISNTSRANLNKLLTDYTEMKKAILHVYWEEFQKDPVGLMSRVAQPAPKNIDQRKLIPVKDGNERLTSSGFACSQCCQPLYVYKLEQVNDKGKPHTNYFGRCNVSEHERLILLSPHKPEANDELVTYSLGKFGQRALDFYSIHVTRESNHPVKPLEQIGGNSCASGPVGKALSDACMGAVASFLTKYQDIILEHQKVIKKNEKRLANLKDIASANGLAFPKITLPPQPHTKEGIEAYNNVVAQIVIWVNLNLWQKLKIGRDEAKPLQRLKGFPSFPLVERQANEVDWWDMVCNVKKLINEKKEDGKVFWQNLAGYKRQEALLPYLSSEEDRKKGKKFARYQFGDLLLHLEKKHGEDWGKVYDEAWERIDKKVEGLSKHIKLEEERRSEDAQSKAALTDWLRAKASFVIEGLKEADKDEFCRCELKLQKWYGDLRGKPFAIEAENSILDISGFSKQYNCAFIWQKDGVKKLNLYLIINYFKGGKLRFKKIKPEAFEANRFYTVINKKSGEIVPMEVNFNFDDPNLIILPLAFGKRQGREFIWNDLLSLETGSLKLANGRVIEKTLYNRRTRQDEPALFVALTFERREVLDSSNIKPMNLIGIDRGENIPAVIALTDPEGCPLSRFKDSLGNPTHILRIGESYKEKQRTIQAAKEVEQRRAGGYSRKYASKAKNLADDMVRNTARDLLYYAVTQDAMLIFENLSRGFGRQGKRTFMAERQYTRMEDWLTAKLAYEGLPSKTYLSKTLAQYTSKTCSNCGFTITSADYDRVLEKLKKTATGWMTTINGKELKVEGQITYYNRYKRQNVVKDLSVELDRLSEESVNNDISSWTKGRSGEALSLLKKRFSHRPVQEKFVCLNCGFETHADEQAALNIARSWLFLRSQEYKKYQTNKTTGNTDKRAFVETWQSFYRKKLKEVWKPAV
;
A
#
# COMPACT_ATOMS: atom_id res chain seq x y z
N MET A 1 -5.25 35.61 15.44
CA MET A 1 -6.23 34.50 15.51
C MET A 1 -6.27 33.75 14.17
N GLN A 2 -5.91 32.47 14.13
CA GLN A 2 -6.05 31.66 12.91
C GLN A 2 -7.54 31.39 12.62
N GLU A 3 -8.05 31.81 11.46
CA GLU A 3 -9.40 31.44 11.02
C GLU A 3 -9.53 29.92 11.00
N ILE A 4 -10.51 29.36 11.72
CA ILE A 4 -10.68 27.91 11.79
C ILE A 4 -11.16 27.40 10.42
N LYS A 5 -10.25 26.80 9.66
CA LYS A 5 -10.50 26.16 8.35
C LYS A 5 -11.38 24.91 8.47
N ARG A 6 -12.69 25.08 8.61
CA ARG A 6 -13.65 23.96 8.75
C ARG A 6 -14.17 23.50 7.38
N ILE A 7 -14.03 22.20 7.09
CA ILE A 7 -14.51 21.60 5.83
C ILE A 7 -15.99 21.88 5.54
N ASN A 8 -16.84 21.88 6.56
CA ASN A 8 -18.27 22.12 6.39
C ASN A 8 -18.58 23.59 6.03
N LYS A 9 -17.72 24.55 6.39
CA LYS A 9 -17.85 25.96 5.95
C LYS A 9 -17.57 26.08 4.45
N ILE A 10 -16.57 25.35 3.96
CA ILE A 10 -16.21 25.29 2.53
C ILE A 10 -17.35 24.69 1.72
N ARG A 11 -17.93 23.57 2.17
CA ARG A 11 -19.09 22.94 1.53
C ARG A 11 -20.29 23.88 1.44
N ARG A 12 -20.62 24.57 2.54
CA ARG A 12 -21.71 25.54 2.57
C ARG A 12 -21.48 26.70 1.60
N ARG A 13 -20.24 27.16 1.43
CA ARG A 13 -19.89 28.17 0.44
C ARG A 13 -20.13 27.66 -0.99
N LEU A 14 -19.62 26.47 -1.31
CA LEU A 14 -19.85 25.84 -2.62
C LEU A 14 -21.33 25.65 -2.96
N VAL A 15 -22.16 25.29 -1.97
CA VAL A 15 -23.62 25.14 -2.16
C VAL A 15 -24.32 26.49 -2.33
N LYS A 16 -23.85 27.55 -1.68
CA LYS A 16 -24.42 28.90 -1.87
C LYS A 16 -24.09 29.48 -3.24
N ASP A 17 -22.90 29.19 -3.75
CA ASP A 17 -22.37 29.80 -4.97
C ASP A 17 -22.73 29.00 -6.24
N SER A 18 -23.49 27.90 -6.14
CA SER A 18 -23.78 27.00 -7.27
C SER A 18 -25.13 26.29 -7.16
N ASN A 19 -25.75 26.02 -8.32
CA ASN A 19 -26.99 25.25 -8.39
C ASN A 19 -26.75 23.76 -8.06
N THR A 20 -27.79 23.07 -7.59
CA THR A 20 -27.78 21.61 -7.39
C THR A 20 -28.48 20.90 -8.54
N LYS A 21 -28.11 19.63 -8.76
CA LYS A 21 -28.75 18.71 -9.71
C LYS A 21 -28.85 17.31 -9.12
N LYS A 22 -29.74 16.49 -9.69
CA LYS A 22 -29.78 15.06 -9.34
C LYS A 22 -28.53 14.35 -9.87
N ALA A 23 -27.98 13.44 -9.07
CA ALA A 23 -26.93 12.54 -9.51
C ALA A 23 -27.43 11.68 -10.70
N GLY A 24 -26.50 11.22 -11.53
CA GLY A 24 -26.81 10.31 -12.65
C GLY A 24 -27.26 8.91 -12.18
N LYS A 25 -26.82 7.86 -12.88
CA LYS A 25 -27.19 6.47 -12.52
C LYS A 25 -26.82 6.11 -11.07
N THR A 26 -25.62 6.53 -10.64
CA THR A 26 -25.11 6.32 -9.29
C THR A 26 -24.58 7.62 -8.70
N GLY A 27 -24.75 7.77 -7.39
CA GLY A 27 -24.27 8.88 -6.60
C GLY A 27 -22.95 8.60 -5.89
N PRO A 28 -22.24 9.64 -5.43
CA PRO A 28 -21.07 9.48 -4.57
C PRO A 28 -21.43 8.82 -3.24
N MET A 29 -20.54 7.97 -2.73
CA MET A 29 -20.77 7.21 -1.49
C MET A 29 -19.89 7.70 -0.33
N LYS A 30 -20.42 7.57 0.89
CA LYS A 30 -19.66 7.70 2.14
C LYS A 30 -20.17 6.71 3.17
N THR A 31 -19.29 6.29 4.07
CA THR A 31 -19.63 5.34 5.13
C THR A 31 -19.52 6.00 6.50
N LEU A 32 -20.58 5.87 7.28
CA LEU A 32 -20.65 6.17 8.69
C LEU A 32 -20.15 4.95 9.47
N LEU A 33 -19.03 5.08 10.19
CA LEU A 33 -18.53 4.06 11.10
C LEU A 33 -18.83 4.46 12.54
N VAL A 34 -19.66 3.68 13.23
CA VAL A 34 -20.14 3.95 14.59
C VAL A 34 -19.94 2.73 15.47
N ARG A 35 -19.84 2.93 16.78
CA ARG A 35 -19.73 1.82 17.75
C ARG A 35 -21.11 1.46 18.26
N VAL A 36 -21.37 0.19 18.54
CA VAL A 36 -22.58 -0.22 19.26
C VAL A 36 -22.45 0.19 20.73
N MET A 37 -23.52 0.65 21.37
CA MET A 37 -23.53 0.96 22.80
C MET A 37 -23.36 -0.34 23.60
N THR A 38 -22.14 -0.61 24.04
CA THR A 38 -21.77 -1.75 24.88
C THR A 38 -21.63 -1.33 26.35
N PRO A 39 -21.62 -2.28 27.31
CA PRO A 39 -21.51 -1.94 28.75
C PRO A 39 -20.33 -1.00 29.08
N ASP A 40 -19.17 -1.17 28.44
CA ASP A 40 -18.01 -0.30 28.66
C ASP A 40 -18.22 1.16 28.20
N LEU A 41 -19.07 1.40 27.20
CA LEU A 41 -19.41 2.77 26.79
C LEU A 41 -20.36 3.42 27.79
N ARG A 42 -21.30 2.65 28.34
CA ARG A 42 -22.20 3.11 29.39
C ARG A 42 -21.40 3.47 30.65
N GLU A 43 -20.51 2.60 31.09
CA GLU A 43 -19.62 2.84 32.24
C GLU A 43 -18.80 4.12 32.05
N ARG A 44 -18.34 4.42 30.83
CA ARG A 44 -17.64 5.69 30.53
C ARG A 44 -18.54 6.91 30.71
N LEU A 45 -19.83 6.83 30.39
CA LEU A 45 -20.78 7.92 30.57
C LEU A 45 -21.13 8.12 32.06
N GLU A 46 -21.27 7.03 32.81
CA GLU A 46 -21.52 7.04 34.25
C GLU A 46 -20.34 7.66 35.03
N ASN A 47 -19.12 7.48 34.52
CA ASN A 47 -17.89 8.04 35.08
C ASN A 47 -17.59 9.50 34.65
N LEU A 48 -18.47 10.17 33.90
CA LEU A 48 -18.27 11.58 33.54
C LEU A 48 -18.57 12.50 34.73
N ARG A 49 -17.77 13.56 34.87
CA ARG A 49 -18.02 14.64 35.86
C ARG A 49 -19.41 15.26 35.70
N LYS A 50 -19.85 15.49 34.44
CA LYS A 50 -21.22 15.90 34.11
C LYS A 50 -21.95 14.71 33.50
N LYS A 51 -22.75 14.03 34.31
CA LYS A 51 -23.53 12.86 33.89
C LYS A 51 -24.64 13.28 32.91
N PRO A 52 -24.91 12.50 31.86
CA PRO A 52 -26.09 12.70 31.02
C PRO A 52 -27.37 12.55 31.84
N GLU A 53 -28.41 13.33 31.52
CA GLU A 53 -29.76 13.19 32.12
C GLU A 53 -30.32 11.79 31.89
N ASN A 54 -30.23 11.29 30.65
CA ASN A 54 -30.64 9.94 30.25
C ASN A 54 -29.40 9.19 29.76
N ILE A 55 -29.05 8.10 30.43
CA ILE A 55 -27.97 7.21 30.01
C ILE A 55 -28.54 6.16 29.05
N PRO A 56 -28.08 6.09 27.79
CA PRO A 56 -28.61 5.13 26.83
C PRO A 56 -28.36 3.69 27.28
N GLN A 57 -29.34 2.81 27.03
CA GLN A 57 -29.21 1.39 27.33
C GLN A 57 -28.18 0.72 26.40
N PRO A 58 -27.35 -0.19 26.92
CA PRO A 58 -26.44 -0.97 26.10
C PRO A 58 -27.20 -2.05 25.31
N ILE A 59 -26.51 -2.69 24.36
CA ILE A 59 -27.00 -3.90 23.68
C ILE A 59 -27.46 -4.93 24.71
N SER A 60 -28.63 -5.54 24.49
CA SER A 60 -29.14 -6.59 25.38
C SER A 60 -28.29 -7.86 25.27
N ASN A 61 -28.25 -8.64 26.36
CA ASN A 61 -27.49 -9.90 26.39
C ASN A 61 -27.98 -10.87 25.29
N THR A 62 -29.29 -10.94 25.06
CA THR A 62 -29.91 -11.75 23.99
C THR A 62 -29.45 -11.29 22.61
N SER A 63 -29.50 -9.98 22.30
CA SER A 63 -29.02 -9.44 21.02
C SER A 63 -27.53 -9.71 20.81
N ARG A 64 -26.72 -9.64 21.87
CA ARG A 64 -25.28 -9.95 21.81
C ARG A 64 -25.02 -11.42 21.54
N ALA A 65 -25.68 -12.33 22.24
CA ALA A 65 -25.54 -13.77 22.03
C ALA A 65 -25.93 -14.17 20.60
N ASN A 66 -27.06 -13.66 20.12
CA ASN A 66 -27.55 -13.90 18.76
C ASN A 66 -26.62 -13.34 17.68
N LEU A 67 -26.07 -12.14 17.91
CA LEU A 67 -25.10 -11.54 16.99
C LEU A 67 -23.81 -12.37 16.92
N ASN A 68 -23.30 -12.83 18.06
CA ASN A 68 -22.10 -13.68 18.10
C ASN A 68 -22.33 -14.98 17.33
N LYS A 69 -23.46 -15.66 17.59
CA LYS A 69 -23.86 -16.85 16.82
C LYS A 69 -23.89 -16.56 15.33
N LEU A 70 -24.56 -15.47 14.92
CA LEU A 70 -24.70 -15.10 13.52
C LEU A 70 -23.35 -14.76 12.87
N LEU A 71 -22.44 -14.08 13.56
CA LEU A 71 -21.10 -13.75 13.04
C LEU A 71 -20.26 -15.02 12.84
N THR A 72 -20.31 -15.97 13.79
CA THR A 72 -19.63 -17.26 13.69
C THR A 72 -20.19 -18.07 12.53
N ASP A 73 -21.51 -18.31 12.51
CA ASP A 73 -22.17 -19.07 11.44
C ASP A 73 -21.89 -18.45 10.07
N TYR A 74 -21.97 -17.12 9.95
CA TYR A 74 -21.72 -16.40 8.69
C TYR A 74 -20.26 -16.53 8.22
N THR A 75 -19.30 -16.55 9.15
CA THR A 75 -17.89 -16.74 8.82
C THR A 75 -17.62 -18.16 8.33
N GLU A 76 -18.16 -19.17 9.00
CA GLU A 76 -18.02 -20.57 8.59
C GLU A 76 -18.73 -20.86 7.26
N MET A 77 -19.93 -20.30 7.05
CA MET A 77 -20.60 -20.37 5.75
C MET A 77 -19.74 -19.79 4.61
N LYS A 78 -19.09 -18.63 4.85
CA LYS A 78 -18.18 -18.04 3.85
C LYS A 78 -16.97 -18.92 3.56
N LYS A 79 -16.35 -19.49 4.60
CA LYS A 79 -15.20 -20.39 4.44
C LYS A 79 -15.57 -21.62 3.60
N ALA A 80 -16.69 -22.27 3.92
CA ALA A 80 -17.18 -23.44 3.18
C ALA A 80 -17.41 -23.13 1.69
N ILE A 81 -18.06 -22.01 1.38
CA ILE A 81 -18.27 -21.58 -0.02
C ILE A 81 -16.95 -21.34 -0.74
N LEU A 82 -16.03 -20.61 -0.12
CA LEU A 82 -14.74 -20.29 -0.74
C LEU A 82 -13.88 -21.54 -0.92
N HIS A 83 -13.99 -22.53 -0.03
CA HIS A 83 -13.30 -23.81 -0.17
C HIS A 83 -13.74 -24.56 -1.43
N VAL A 84 -15.05 -24.63 -1.70
CA VAL A 84 -15.58 -25.25 -2.93
C VAL A 84 -14.99 -24.58 -4.18
N TYR A 85 -15.00 -23.25 -4.23
CA TYR A 85 -14.46 -22.54 -5.40
C TYR A 85 -12.93 -22.58 -5.48
N TRP A 86 -12.23 -22.81 -4.36
CA TRP A 86 -10.79 -23.05 -4.37
C TRP A 86 -10.46 -24.41 -4.99
N GLU A 87 -11.15 -25.48 -4.57
CA GLU A 87 -11.00 -26.80 -5.18
C GLU A 87 -11.32 -26.76 -6.68
N GLU A 88 -12.36 -26.01 -7.05
CA GLU A 88 -12.72 -25.84 -8.45
C GLU A 88 -11.67 -25.06 -9.24
N PHE A 89 -11.13 -23.99 -8.65
CA PHE A 89 -10.03 -23.23 -9.24
C PHE A 89 -8.77 -24.09 -9.41
N GLN A 90 -8.46 -24.97 -8.47
CA GLN A 90 -7.32 -25.88 -8.58
C GLN A 90 -7.48 -26.90 -9.71
N LYS A 91 -8.71 -27.36 -9.96
CA LYS A 91 -9.01 -28.31 -11.04
C LYS A 91 -9.06 -27.65 -12.41
N ASP A 92 -9.77 -26.53 -12.54
CA ASP A 92 -9.94 -25.81 -13.80
C ASP A 92 -9.96 -24.27 -13.58
N PRO A 93 -8.78 -23.62 -13.53
CA PRO A 93 -8.68 -22.18 -13.40
C PRO A 93 -9.42 -21.43 -14.51
N VAL A 94 -9.38 -21.93 -15.75
CA VAL A 94 -9.93 -21.26 -16.94
C VAL A 94 -11.45 -21.37 -16.98
N GLY A 95 -11.99 -22.53 -16.62
CA GLY A 95 -13.43 -22.75 -16.49
C GLY A 95 -14.04 -21.86 -15.40
N LEU A 96 -13.41 -21.77 -14.23
CA LEU A 96 -13.87 -20.85 -13.17
C LEU A 96 -13.82 -19.39 -13.64
N MET A 97 -12.73 -18.97 -14.28
CA MET A 97 -12.61 -17.62 -14.84
C MET A 97 -13.72 -17.32 -15.86
N SER A 98 -14.02 -18.26 -16.75
CA SER A 98 -15.06 -18.11 -17.77
C SER A 98 -16.46 -17.97 -17.15
N ARG A 99 -16.78 -18.73 -16.11
CA ARG A 99 -18.10 -18.67 -15.44
C ARG A 99 -18.31 -17.38 -14.63
N VAL A 100 -17.23 -16.75 -14.15
CA VAL A 100 -17.30 -15.50 -13.37
C VAL A 100 -17.11 -14.25 -14.28
N ALA A 101 -16.97 -14.44 -15.60
CA ALA A 101 -16.90 -13.34 -16.56
C ALA A 101 -18.24 -12.58 -16.64
N GLN A 102 -18.21 -11.24 -16.73
CA GLN A 102 -19.43 -10.45 -16.76
C GLN A 102 -20.23 -10.68 -18.06
N PRO A 103 -21.57 -10.85 -17.98
CA PRO A 103 -22.40 -10.94 -19.16
C PRO A 103 -22.44 -9.60 -19.92
N ALA A 104 -22.60 -9.67 -21.25
CA ALA A 104 -22.72 -8.49 -22.08
C ALA A 104 -24.03 -7.72 -21.83
N PRO A 105 -24.03 -6.38 -21.95
CA PRO A 105 -25.27 -5.61 -21.95
C PRO A 105 -26.12 -5.98 -23.19
N LYS A 106 -27.46 -5.98 -23.04
CA LYS A 106 -28.44 -6.49 -24.01
C LYS A 106 -28.41 -5.88 -25.43
N ASN A 107 -27.61 -4.84 -25.71
CA ASN A 107 -27.54 -4.17 -27.01
C ASN A 107 -26.09 -4.14 -27.53
N ILE A 108 -25.70 -5.17 -28.27
CA ILE A 108 -24.45 -5.21 -29.01
C ILE A 108 -24.73 -4.80 -30.46
N ASP A 109 -24.16 -3.69 -30.91
CA ASP A 109 -24.24 -3.25 -32.30
C ASP A 109 -23.09 -3.91 -33.09
N GLN A 110 -23.43 -4.88 -33.95
CA GLN A 110 -22.48 -5.68 -34.73
C GLN A 110 -21.77 -4.89 -35.85
N ARG A 111 -22.27 -3.70 -36.22
CA ARG A 111 -21.76 -2.91 -37.37
C ARG A 111 -20.49 -2.08 -37.06
N LYS A 112 -19.84 -2.32 -35.92
CA LYS A 112 -18.81 -1.44 -35.35
C LYS A 112 -17.40 -2.04 -35.27
N LEU A 113 -17.10 -3.03 -36.12
CA LEU A 113 -15.80 -3.70 -36.20
C LEU A 113 -15.06 -3.28 -37.47
N ILE A 114 -13.77 -2.93 -37.34
CA ILE A 114 -12.85 -2.79 -38.48
C ILE A 114 -11.80 -3.91 -38.34
N PRO A 115 -11.77 -4.90 -39.25
CA PRO A 115 -10.68 -5.88 -39.28
C PRO A 115 -9.38 -5.15 -39.65
N VAL A 116 -8.33 -5.33 -38.84
CA VAL A 116 -7.03 -4.74 -39.14
C VAL A 116 -6.23 -5.78 -39.92
N LYS A 117 -6.22 -5.62 -41.24
CA LYS A 117 -5.51 -6.48 -42.17
C LYS A 117 -4.10 -5.96 -42.43
N ASP A 118 -3.13 -6.86 -42.62
CA ASP A 118 -1.81 -6.51 -43.12
C ASP A 118 -1.85 -6.27 -44.65
N GLY A 119 -0.70 -5.94 -45.25
CA GLY A 119 -0.59 -5.71 -46.69
C GLY A 119 -0.94 -6.94 -47.57
N ASN A 120 -1.12 -8.11 -46.96
CA ASN A 120 -1.49 -9.37 -47.62
C ASN A 120 -2.93 -9.81 -47.29
N GLU A 121 -3.76 -8.87 -46.80
CA GLU A 121 -5.13 -9.10 -46.37
C GLU A 121 -5.30 -10.07 -45.18
N ARG A 122 -4.22 -10.48 -44.51
CA ARG A 122 -4.28 -11.34 -43.33
C ARG A 122 -4.58 -10.52 -42.09
N LEU A 123 -5.32 -11.09 -41.14
CA LEU A 123 -5.57 -10.46 -39.85
C LEU A 123 -4.23 -10.22 -39.14
N THR A 124 -3.95 -8.96 -38.79
CA THR A 124 -2.79 -8.62 -37.96
C THR A 124 -2.94 -9.17 -36.54
N SER A 125 -1.85 -9.22 -35.77
CA SER A 125 -1.86 -9.60 -34.34
C SER A 125 -2.78 -8.74 -33.44
N SER A 126 -3.26 -7.60 -33.94
CA SER A 126 -4.29 -6.76 -33.32
C SER A 126 -5.72 -7.26 -33.52
N GLY A 127 -5.98 -8.18 -34.45
CA GLY A 127 -7.28 -8.79 -34.77
C GLY A 127 -8.32 -7.77 -35.26
N PHE A 128 -8.98 -7.08 -34.33
CA PHE A 128 -10.05 -6.13 -34.60
C PHE A 128 -9.79 -4.80 -33.90
N ALA A 129 -10.14 -3.68 -34.51
CA ALA A 129 -10.07 -2.36 -33.89
C ALA A 129 -11.46 -1.81 -33.53
N CYS A 130 -11.53 -1.03 -32.46
CA CYS A 130 -12.73 -0.30 -32.07
C CYS A 130 -13.04 0.75 -33.14
N SER A 131 -14.18 0.67 -33.82
CA SER A 131 -14.61 1.68 -34.81
C SER A 131 -14.70 3.11 -34.27
N GLN A 132 -14.78 3.30 -32.94
CA GLN A 132 -14.89 4.63 -32.33
C GLN A 132 -13.55 5.28 -32.00
N CYS A 133 -12.48 4.50 -31.77
CA CYS A 133 -11.18 5.06 -31.38
C CYS A 133 -9.98 4.39 -32.05
N CYS A 134 -10.21 3.47 -32.97
CA CYS A 134 -9.21 2.70 -33.71
C CYS A 134 -8.19 1.95 -32.83
N GLN A 135 -8.50 1.76 -31.54
CA GLN A 135 -7.66 0.98 -30.62
C GLN A 135 -7.94 -0.52 -30.80
N PRO A 136 -6.93 -1.39 -30.67
CA PRO A 136 -7.12 -2.84 -30.71
C PRO A 136 -8.15 -3.32 -29.68
N LEU A 137 -9.02 -4.25 -30.08
CA LEU A 137 -10.00 -4.89 -29.22
C LEU A 137 -9.39 -6.13 -28.54
N TYR A 138 -9.73 -6.33 -27.28
CA TYR A 138 -9.39 -7.54 -26.53
C TYR A 138 -10.35 -8.65 -26.91
N VAL A 139 -9.84 -9.71 -27.54
CA VAL A 139 -10.62 -10.87 -27.98
C VAL A 139 -10.62 -11.95 -26.90
N TYR A 140 -11.78 -12.50 -26.55
CA TYR A 140 -11.87 -13.71 -25.74
C TYR A 140 -12.82 -14.75 -26.33
N LYS A 141 -12.51 -16.02 -26.04
CA LYS A 141 -13.26 -17.21 -26.44
C LYS A 141 -14.25 -17.57 -25.33
N LEU A 142 -15.51 -17.77 -25.67
CA LEU A 142 -16.54 -18.28 -24.78
C LEU A 142 -17.10 -19.57 -25.38
N GLU A 143 -16.90 -20.68 -24.68
CA GLU A 143 -17.56 -21.93 -25.02
C GLU A 143 -18.94 -21.95 -24.38
N GLN A 144 -19.98 -22.01 -25.20
CA GLN A 144 -21.37 -22.06 -24.77
C GLN A 144 -21.99 -23.36 -25.24
N VAL A 145 -22.84 -23.95 -24.41
CA VAL A 145 -23.67 -25.08 -24.83
C VAL A 145 -25.02 -24.50 -25.25
N ASN A 146 -25.45 -24.75 -26.48
CA ASN A 146 -26.76 -24.28 -26.93
C ASN A 146 -27.89 -25.06 -26.26
N ASP A 147 -29.13 -24.63 -26.47
CA ASP A 147 -30.35 -25.25 -25.91
C ASP A 147 -30.53 -26.74 -26.29
N LYS A 148 -29.72 -27.24 -27.24
CA LYS A 148 -29.68 -28.64 -27.69
C LYS A 148 -28.47 -29.42 -27.15
N GLY A 149 -27.76 -28.90 -26.16
CA GLY A 149 -26.60 -29.58 -25.57
C GLY A 149 -25.32 -29.56 -26.43
N LYS A 150 -25.30 -28.84 -27.57
CA LYS A 150 -24.11 -28.77 -28.44
C LYS A 150 -23.19 -27.60 -28.04
N PRO A 151 -21.89 -27.85 -27.80
CA PRO A 151 -20.92 -26.79 -27.57
C PRO A 151 -20.73 -25.97 -28.86
N HIS A 152 -20.76 -24.65 -28.74
CA HIS A 152 -20.40 -23.69 -29.77
C HIS A 152 -19.47 -22.63 -29.17
N THR A 153 -18.52 -22.15 -29.97
CA THR A 153 -17.50 -21.18 -29.53
C THR A 153 -17.85 -19.80 -30.07
N ASN A 154 -18.09 -18.84 -29.17
CA ASN A 154 -18.29 -17.44 -29.51
C ASN A 154 -17.03 -16.64 -29.16
N TYR A 155 -16.61 -15.75 -30.06
CA TYR A 155 -15.51 -14.82 -29.82
C TYR A 155 -16.08 -13.44 -29.47
N PHE A 156 -15.47 -12.71 -28.53
CA PHE A 156 -15.94 -11.39 -28.12
C PHE A 156 -14.79 -10.39 -28.06
N GLY A 157 -14.97 -9.20 -28.62
CA GLY A 157 -14.03 -8.07 -28.58
C GLY A 157 -14.41 -7.00 -27.55
N ARG A 158 -13.44 -6.43 -26.81
CA ARG A 158 -13.66 -5.31 -25.87
C ARG A 158 -12.66 -4.16 -26.08
N CYS A 159 -13.13 -2.92 -26.05
CA CYS A 159 -12.29 -1.71 -26.10
C CYS A 159 -11.82 -1.27 -24.69
N ASN A 160 -10.57 -0.83 -24.57
CA ASN A 160 -9.96 -0.36 -23.30
C ASN A 160 -10.28 1.09 -22.92
N VAL A 161 -10.91 1.86 -23.80
CA VAL A 161 -11.33 3.23 -23.50
C VAL A 161 -12.59 3.15 -22.65
N SER A 162 -12.56 3.72 -21.44
CA SER A 162 -13.65 3.64 -20.45
C SER A 162 -15.00 4.15 -20.96
N GLU A 163 -14.98 5.02 -21.97
CA GLU A 163 -16.15 5.60 -22.61
C GLU A 163 -16.76 4.66 -23.68
N HIS A 164 -15.99 3.66 -24.14
CA HIS A 164 -16.33 2.71 -25.21
C HIS A 164 -16.54 1.27 -24.69
N GLU A 165 -16.75 1.09 -23.37
CA GLU A 165 -16.97 -0.22 -22.74
C GLU A 165 -18.27 -0.90 -23.23
N ARG A 166 -18.23 -1.52 -24.41
CA ARG A 166 -19.25 -2.45 -24.89
C ARG A 166 -18.58 -3.73 -25.36
N LEU A 167 -19.18 -4.85 -24.99
CA LEU A 167 -18.84 -6.16 -25.51
C LEU A 167 -19.34 -6.25 -26.95
N ILE A 168 -18.49 -6.69 -27.86
CA ILE A 168 -18.82 -6.87 -29.27
C ILE A 168 -18.68 -8.35 -29.61
N LEU A 169 -19.74 -8.99 -30.08
CA LEU A 169 -19.69 -10.37 -30.58
C LEU A 169 -18.89 -10.36 -31.88
N LEU A 170 -17.84 -11.17 -31.96
CA LEU A 170 -17.07 -11.41 -33.16
C LEU A 170 -17.71 -12.62 -33.86
N SER A 171 -18.09 -12.43 -35.14
CA SER A 171 -18.64 -13.49 -36.00
C SER A 171 -17.72 -14.73 -36.04
N PRO A 172 -18.18 -15.93 -36.43
CA PRO A 172 -17.45 -17.18 -36.25
C PRO A 172 -16.36 -17.34 -37.32
N HIS A 173 -15.31 -16.52 -37.28
CA HIS A 173 -14.07 -16.80 -37.98
C HIS A 173 -13.16 -17.59 -37.04
N LYS A 174 -12.86 -18.84 -37.42
CA LYS A 174 -11.81 -19.65 -36.79
C LYS A 174 -10.46 -18.98 -37.06
N PRO A 175 -9.66 -18.62 -36.04
CA PRO A 175 -8.26 -18.26 -36.27
C PRO A 175 -7.50 -19.50 -36.77
N GLU A 176 -6.70 -19.35 -37.82
CA GLU A 176 -5.83 -20.41 -38.33
C GLU A 176 -4.65 -20.65 -37.37
N ALA A 177 -4.11 -21.87 -37.40
CA ALA A 177 -3.27 -22.47 -36.35
C ALA A 177 -1.89 -21.81 -36.09
N ASN A 178 -1.54 -20.70 -36.75
CA ASN A 178 -0.19 -20.11 -36.71
C ASN A 178 -0.11 -18.68 -36.16
N ASP A 179 -1.20 -18.11 -35.63
CA ASP A 179 -1.15 -16.78 -35.01
C ASP A 179 -0.57 -16.84 -33.59
N GLU A 180 0.63 -16.26 -33.42
CA GLU A 180 1.30 -16.10 -32.14
C GLU A 180 0.37 -15.49 -31.07
N LEU A 181 0.02 -16.31 -30.07
CA LEU A 181 -0.35 -15.91 -28.70
C LEU A 181 -1.31 -14.71 -28.59
N VAL A 182 -2.56 -14.89 -29.02
CA VAL A 182 -3.67 -14.06 -28.52
C VAL A 182 -3.79 -14.33 -27.01
N THR A 183 -3.20 -13.46 -26.19
CA THR A 183 -3.37 -13.51 -24.73
C THR A 183 -4.85 -13.29 -24.37
N TYR A 184 -5.54 -14.36 -23.98
CA TYR A 184 -6.92 -14.30 -23.50
C TYR A 184 -7.03 -13.43 -22.24
N SER A 185 -7.54 -12.22 -22.39
CA SER A 185 -7.98 -11.37 -21.27
C SER A 185 -9.50 -11.33 -21.23
N LEU A 186 -10.09 -12.10 -20.31
CA LEU A 186 -11.54 -12.12 -20.02
C LEU A 186 -12.08 -10.78 -19.44
N GLY A 187 -11.22 -9.77 -19.25
CA GLY A 187 -11.64 -8.43 -18.86
C GLY A 187 -12.08 -8.34 -17.39
N LYS A 188 -13.33 -7.93 -17.14
CA LYS A 188 -13.80 -7.62 -15.78
C LYS A 188 -14.62 -8.79 -15.24
N PHE A 189 -14.18 -9.39 -14.14
CA PHE A 189 -14.92 -10.42 -13.43
C PHE A 189 -16.09 -9.81 -12.64
N GLY A 190 -17.22 -10.52 -12.60
CA GLY A 190 -18.50 -10.03 -12.10
C GLY A 190 -18.91 -10.67 -10.79
N GLN A 191 -19.25 -9.86 -9.79
CA GLN A 191 -19.80 -10.32 -8.51
C GLN A 191 -21.10 -11.13 -8.66
N ARG A 192 -21.88 -10.90 -9.73
CA ARG A 192 -23.16 -11.58 -9.98
C ARG A 192 -23.19 -12.31 -11.32
N ALA A 193 -22.01 -12.60 -11.87
CA ALA A 193 -21.89 -13.37 -13.10
C ALA A 193 -22.34 -14.82 -12.88
N LEU A 194 -21.95 -15.40 -11.75
CA LEU A 194 -22.40 -16.70 -11.31
C LEU A 194 -23.73 -16.56 -10.56
N ASP A 195 -24.72 -17.36 -10.94
CA ASP A 195 -26.00 -17.44 -10.24
C ASP A 195 -25.88 -18.24 -8.94
N PHE A 196 -25.20 -17.63 -7.96
CA PHE A 196 -24.91 -18.25 -6.66
C PHE A 196 -26.16 -18.81 -5.95
N TYR A 197 -27.30 -18.14 -6.10
CA TYR A 197 -28.52 -18.46 -5.35
C TYR A 197 -29.15 -19.78 -5.83
N SER A 198 -29.10 -20.05 -7.14
CA SER A 198 -29.56 -21.32 -7.71
C SER A 198 -28.62 -22.49 -7.41
N ILE A 199 -27.39 -22.23 -6.98
CA ILE A 199 -26.42 -23.28 -6.65
C ILE A 199 -26.45 -23.62 -5.15
N HIS A 200 -26.14 -22.66 -4.27
CA HIS A 200 -25.84 -22.96 -2.86
C HIS A 200 -26.97 -22.64 -1.88
N VAL A 201 -27.96 -21.86 -2.31
CA VAL A 201 -29.01 -21.35 -1.40
C VAL A 201 -30.36 -22.03 -1.63
N THR A 202 -30.74 -22.28 -2.89
CA THR A 202 -31.99 -22.99 -3.19
C THR A 202 -31.92 -24.44 -2.73
N ARG A 203 -33.08 -24.99 -2.35
CA ARG A 203 -33.26 -26.41 -2.01
C ARG A 203 -33.29 -27.31 -3.25
N GLU A 204 -33.56 -26.73 -4.43
CA GLU A 204 -33.76 -27.49 -5.67
C GLU A 204 -32.46 -27.99 -6.31
N SER A 205 -31.33 -27.36 -6.00
CA SER A 205 -30.04 -27.76 -6.55
C SER A 205 -29.46 -28.92 -5.75
N ASN A 206 -28.96 -29.95 -6.44
CA ASN A 206 -28.31 -31.12 -5.84
C ASN A 206 -26.83 -30.87 -5.47
N HIS A 207 -26.36 -29.61 -5.51
CA HIS A 207 -24.99 -29.30 -5.12
C HIS A 207 -24.75 -29.67 -3.64
N PRO A 208 -23.69 -30.44 -3.30
CA PRO A 208 -23.54 -31.03 -1.96
C PRO A 208 -23.31 -30.01 -0.84
N VAL A 209 -22.77 -28.84 -1.16
CA VAL A 209 -22.54 -27.77 -0.17
C VAL A 209 -23.70 -26.77 -0.16
N LYS A 210 -24.46 -26.80 0.95
CA LYS A 210 -25.64 -25.97 1.26
C LYS A 210 -25.44 -25.27 2.62
N PRO A 211 -24.65 -24.19 2.67
CA PRO A 211 -24.17 -23.60 3.93
C PRO A 211 -25.28 -23.15 4.88
N LEU A 212 -26.40 -22.63 4.37
CA LEU A 212 -27.53 -22.18 5.19
C LEU A 212 -28.24 -23.31 5.92
N GLU A 213 -28.28 -24.50 5.33
CA GLU A 213 -28.90 -25.68 5.90
C GLU A 213 -27.92 -26.42 6.82
N GLN A 214 -26.72 -26.70 6.31
CA GLN A 214 -25.71 -27.52 6.97
C GLN A 214 -24.99 -26.80 8.12
N ILE A 215 -24.66 -25.52 7.93
CA ILE A 215 -23.90 -24.73 8.93
C ILE A 215 -24.85 -23.81 9.69
N GLY A 216 -25.71 -23.08 8.99
CA GLY A 216 -26.70 -22.20 9.61
C GLY A 216 -27.83 -22.93 10.36
N GLY A 217 -27.86 -24.26 10.32
CA GLY A 217 -28.85 -25.11 10.98
C GLY A 217 -30.29 -24.82 10.54
N ASN A 218 -30.48 -24.28 9.32
CA ASN A 218 -31.77 -23.84 8.80
C ASN A 218 -32.52 -22.81 9.68
N SER A 219 -31.81 -22.19 10.64
CA SER A 219 -32.35 -21.18 11.57
C SER A 219 -32.40 -19.77 10.98
N CYS A 220 -31.57 -19.53 9.96
CA CYS A 220 -31.47 -18.25 9.26
C CYS A 220 -32.45 -18.17 8.07
N ALA A 221 -32.93 -16.95 7.77
CA ALA A 221 -33.74 -16.67 6.60
C ALA A 221 -32.89 -16.73 5.32
N SER A 222 -33.25 -17.60 4.38
CA SER A 222 -32.49 -17.85 3.15
C SER A 222 -32.38 -16.63 2.23
N GLY A 223 -33.40 -15.76 2.22
CA GLY A 223 -33.43 -14.54 1.42
C GLY A 223 -32.30 -13.54 1.75
N PRO A 224 -32.33 -12.86 2.91
CA PRO A 224 -31.35 -11.83 3.24
C PRO A 224 -29.94 -12.41 3.43
N VAL A 225 -29.81 -13.53 4.15
CA VAL A 225 -28.50 -14.12 4.44
C VAL A 225 -27.86 -14.69 3.18
N GLY A 226 -28.63 -15.40 2.34
CA GLY A 226 -28.12 -15.95 1.09
C GLY A 226 -27.62 -14.89 0.10
N LYS A 227 -28.31 -13.74 0.02
CA LYS A 227 -27.87 -12.61 -0.81
C LYS A 227 -26.63 -11.91 -0.27
N ALA A 228 -26.55 -11.72 1.04
CA ALA A 228 -25.35 -11.15 1.66
C ALA A 228 -24.13 -12.08 1.48
N LEU A 229 -24.30 -13.40 1.67
CA LEU A 229 -23.26 -14.40 1.41
C LEU A 229 -22.82 -14.39 -0.06
N SER A 230 -23.78 -14.36 -1.00
CA SER A 230 -23.51 -14.25 -2.43
C SER A 230 -22.63 -13.03 -2.75
N ASP A 231 -23.07 -11.85 -2.30
CA ASP A 231 -22.35 -10.60 -2.54
C ASP A 231 -20.92 -10.68 -1.95
N ALA A 232 -20.75 -11.19 -0.73
CA ALA A 232 -19.45 -11.28 -0.06
C ALA A 232 -18.49 -12.29 -0.72
N CYS A 233 -18.94 -13.52 -0.95
CA CYS A 233 -18.11 -14.59 -1.52
C CYS A 233 -17.76 -14.32 -2.98
N MET A 234 -18.74 -13.97 -3.81
CA MET A 234 -18.49 -13.73 -5.23
C MET A 234 -17.68 -12.45 -5.46
N GLY A 235 -17.82 -11.45 -4.59
CA GLY A 235 -16.95 -10.27 -4.61
C GLY A 235 -15.49 -10.63 -4.32
N ALA A 236 -15.24 -11.54 -3.37
CA ALA A 236 -13.89 -12.02 -3.05
C ALA A 236 -13.28 -12.85 -4.20
N VAL A 237 -14.05 -13.78 -4.78
CA VAL A 237 -13.62 -14.60 -5.93
C VAL A 237 -13.33 -13.71 -7.15
N ALA A 238 -14.24 -12.82 -7.52
CA ALA A 238 -14.02 -11.90 -8.64
C ALA A 238 -12.78 -11.01 -8.45
N SER A 239 -12.54 -10.53 -7.22
CA SER A 239 -11.33 -9.77 -6.89
C SER A 239 -10.06 -10.60 -7.02
N PHE A 240 -10.09 -11.87 -6.59
CA PHE A 240 -8.97 -12.80 -6.73
C PHE A 240 -8.65 -13.05 -8.21
N LEU A 241 -9.67 -13.43 -9.01
CA LEU A 241 -9.50 -13.75 -10.43
C LEU A 241 -9.01 -12.56 -11.26
N THR A 242 -9.52 -11.34 -10.97
CA THR A 242 -9.04 -10.10 -11.60
C THR A 242 -7.54 -9.94 -11.37
N LYS A 243 -7.10 -10.08 -10.11
CA LYS A 243 -5.68 -9.95 -9.76
C LYS A 243 -4.84 -11.11 -10.31
N TYR A 244 -5.38 -12.32 -10.32
CA TYR A 244 -4.69 -13.50 -10.85
C TYR A 244 -4.37 -13.32 -12.33
N GLN A 245 -5.35 -12.91 -13.15
CA GLN A 245 -5.16 -12.64 -14.57
C GLN A 245 -4.07 -11.59 -14.83
N ASP A 246 -4.14 -10.43 -14.16
CA ASP A 246 -3.14 -9.37 -14.31
C ASP A 246 -1.73 -9.84 -13.96
N ILE A 247 -1.60 -10.65 -12.90
CA ILE A 247 -0.31 -11.15 -12.42
C ILE A 247 0.26 -12.22 -13.35
N ILE A 248 -0.55 -13.11 -13.91
CA ILE A 248 -0.08 -14.10 -14.91
C ILE A 248 0.52 -13.38 -16.12
N LEU A 249 -0.14 -12.32 -16.62
CA LEU A 249 0.37 -11.50 -17.72
C LEU A 249 1.66 -10.75 -17.37
N GLU A 250 1.77 -10.27 -16.13
CA GLU A 250 3.01 -9.64 -15.64
C GLU A 250 4.16 -10.67 -15.55
N HIS A 251 3.88 -11.86 -15.01
CA HIS A 251 4.87 -12.93 -14.86
C HIS A 251 5.40 -13.41 -16.21
N GLN A 252 4.54 -13.51 -17.23
CA GLN A 252 4.95 -13.85 -18.59
C GLN A 252 5.98 -12.85 -19.14
N LYS A 253 5.80 -11.55 -18.89
CA LYS A 253 6.76 -10.51 -19.28
C LYS A 253 8.08 -10.62 -18.49
N VAL A 254 8.01 -11.02 -17.22
CA VAL A 254 9.20 -11.19 -16.36
C VAL A 254 10.00 -12.43 -16.77
N ILE A 255 9.34 -13.54 -17.08
CA ILE A 255 9.98 -14.80 -17.50
C ILE A 255 10.74 -14.62 -18.80
N LYS A 256 10.10 -14.04 -19.83
CA LYS A 256 10.78 -13.68 -21.10
C LYS A 256 12.02 -12.80 -20.87
N LYS A 257 11.95 -11.86 -19.92
CA LYS A 257 13.11 -11.03 -19.53
C LYS A 257 14.18 -11.83 -18.79
N ASN A 258 13.81 -12.79 -17.97
CA ASN A 258 14.74 -13.63 -17.22
C ASN A 258 15.49 -14.59 -18.15
N GLU A 259 14.83 -15.17 -19.15
CA GLU A 259 15.47 -16.01 -20.16
C GLU A 259 16.59 -15.24 -20.87
N LYS A 260 16.27 -14.03 -21.37
CA LYS A 260 17.27 -13.13 -21.98
C LYS A 260 18.42 -12.78 -21.04
N ARG A 261 18.13 -12.54 -19.76
CA ARG A 261 19.16 -12.21 -18.76
C ARG A 261 20.02 -13.41 -18.40
N LEU A 262 19.45 -14.61 -18.36
CA LEU A 262 20.17 -15.83 -18.06
C LEU A 262 21.21 -16.13 -19.14
N ALA A 263 20.85 -15.97 -20.41
CA ALA A 263 21.80 -16.10 -21.53
C ALA A 263 22.98 -15.14 -21.36
N ASN A 264 22.71 -13.85 -21.16
CA ASN A 264 23.76 -12.86 -20.93
C ASN A 264 24.64 -13.16 -19.69
N LEU A 265 24.07 -13.70 -18.61
CA LEU A 265 24.85 -14.09 -17.42
C LEU A 265 25.76 -15.29 -17.70
N LYS A 266 25.33 -16.24 -18.54
CA LYS A 266 26.17 -17.35 -19.01
C LYS A 266 27.34 -16.83 -19.84
N ASP A 267 27.07 -15.90 -20.76
CA ASP A 267 28.11 -15.31 -21.62
C ASP A 267 29.16 -14.56 -20.78
N ILE A 268 28.72 -13.76 -19.80
CA ILE A 268 29.62 -13.07 -18.87
C ILE A 268 30.45 -14.07 -18.05
N ALA A 269 29.84 -15.15 -17.56
CA ALA A 269 30.54 -16.17 -16.78
C ALA A 269 31.61 -16.87 -17.62
N SER A 270 31.26 -17.32 -18.83
CA SER A 270 32.18 -17.95 -19.77
C SER A 270 33.34 -17.03 -20.15
N ALA A 271 33.06 -15.76 -20.45
CA ALA A 271 34.07 -14.76 -20.78
C ALA A 271 35.07 -14.49 -19.63
N ASN A 272 34.69 -14.80 -18.38
CA ASN A 272 35.53 -14.64 -17.20
C ASN A 272 36.03 -15.99 -16.63
N GLY A 273 35.96 -17.08 -17.41
CA GLY A 273 36.47 -18.39 -17.02
C GLY A 273 35.71 -19.04 -15.85
N LEU A 274 34.46 -18.66 -15.60
CA LEU A 274 33.63 -19.24 -14.54
C LEU A 274 32.65 -20.27 -15.13
N ALA A 275 32.66 -21.48 -14.58
CA ALA A 275 31.62 -22.46 -14.86
C ALA A 275 30.25 -21.97 -14.33
N PHE A 276 29.26 -21.88 -15.20
CA PHE A 276 27.90 -21.51 -14.82
C PHE A 276 27.16 -22.73 -14.22
N PRO A 277 26.35 -22.56 -13.16
CA PRO A 277 25.61 -23.68 -12.57
C PRO A 277 24.68 -24.35 -13.58
N LYS A 278 24.61 -25.69 -13.56
CA LYS A 278 23.72 -26.50 -14.41
C LYS A 278 22.27 -26.39 -13.95
N ILE A 279 21.66 -25.24 -14.22
CA ILE A 279 20.29 -24.91 -13.79
C ILE A 279 19.51 -24.34 -14.99
N THR A 280 18.29 -24.84 -15.19
CA THR A 280 17.33 -24.34 -16.17
C THR A 280 16.18 -23.60 -15.47
N LEU A 281 15.64 -22.58 -16.12
CA LEU A 281 14.45 -21.90 -15.60
C LEU A 281 13.22 -22.76 -15.89
N PRO A 282 12.35 -23.01 -14.91
CA PRO A 282 11.06 -23.64 -15.17
C PRO A 282 10.20 -22.78 -16.11
N PRO A 283 9.23 -23.38 -16.82
CA PRO A 283 8.27 -22.64 -17.64
C PRO A 283 7.36 -21.75 -16.77
N GLN A 284 6.46 -21.00 -17.42
CA GLN A 284 5.46 -20.16 -16.75
C GLN A 284 4.71 -20.94 -15.67
N PRO A 285 4.83 -20.57 -14.39
CA PRO A 285 4.05 -21.22 -13.35
C PRO A 285 2.62 -20.68 -13.34
N HIS A 286 1.66 -21.58 -13.15
CA HIS A 286 0.25 -21.26 -12.97
C HIS A 286 -0.26 -21.56 -11.55
N THR A 287 0.56 -22.21 -10.72
CA THR A 287 0.25 -22.57 -9.33
C THR A 287 1.20 -21.86 -8.37
N LYS A 288 0.79 -21.75 -7.10
CA LYS A 288 1.60 -21.12 -6.05
C LYS A 288 2.90 -21.88 -5.83
N GLU A 289 2.85 -23.20 -5.79
CA GLU A 289 3.99 -24.10 -5.61
C GLU A 289 4.97 -23.97 -6.79
N GLY A 290 4.44 -23.84 -8.01
CA GLY A 290 5.25 -23.58 -9.20
C GLY A 290 5.97 -22.23 -9.13
N ILE A 291 5.31 -21.19 -8.60
CA ILE A 291 5.94 -19.88 -8.37
C ILE A 291 7.06 -19.97 -7.33
N GLU A 292 6.86 -20.73 -6.26
CA GLU A 292 7.87 -20.97 -5.23
C GLU A 292 9.07 -21.74 -5.80
N ALA A 293 8.84 -22.80 -6.58
CA ALA A 293 9.87 -23.55 -7.27
C ALA A 293 10.69 -22.66 -8.24
N TYR A 294 10.01 -21.86 -9.07
CA TYR A 294 10.67 -20.90 -9.97
C TYR A 294 11.50 -19.87 -9.18
N ASN A 295 10.95 -19.33 -8.09
CA ASN A 295 11.64 -18.34 -7.26
C ASN A 295 12.83 -18.93 -6.50
N ASN A 296 12.79 -20.21 -6.14
CA ASN A 296 13.91 -20.93 -5.53
C ASN A 296 15.07 -21.05 -6.53
N VAL A 297 14.78 -21.44 -7.77
CA VAL A 297 15.77 -21.47 -8.87
C VAL A 297 16.38 -20.08 -9.10
N VAL A 298 15.53 -19.05 -9.23
CA VAL A 298 16.01 -17.67 -9.38
C VAL A 298 16.87 -17.23 -8.18
N ALA A 299 16.50 -17.62 -6.96
CA ALA A 299 17.27 -17.28 -5.76
C ALA A 299 18.66 -17.92 -5.77
N GLN A 300 18.78 -19.20 -6.16
CA GLN A 300 20.07 -19.88 -6.28
C GLN A 300 20.98 -19.17 -7.28
N ILE A 301 20.46 -18.83 -8.47
CA ILE A 301 21.23 -18.11 -9.49
C ILE A 301 21.65 -16.72 -8.99
N VAL A 302 20.76 -15.98 -8.34
CA VAL A 302 21.08 -14.64 -7.81
C VAL A 302 22.13 -14.70 -6.69
N ILE A 303 22.11 -15.73 -5.85
CA ILE A 303 23.16 -15.97 -4.84
C ILE A 303 24.50 -16.23 -5.54
N TRP A 304 24.52 -17.12 -6.53
CA TRP A 304 25.73 -17.41 -7.31
C TRP A 304 26.29 -16.17 -8.01
N VAL A 305 25.43 -15.37 -8.65
CA VAL A 305 25.81 -14.10 -9.31
C VAL A 305 26.40 -13.12 -8.30
N ASN A 306 25.78 -12.98 -7.12
CA ASN A 306 26.28 -12.08 -6.09
C ASN A 306 27.67 -12.50 -5.57
N LEU A 307 27.89 -13.79 -5.30
CA LEU A 307 29.15 -14.31 -4.77
C LEU A 307 30.27 -14.26 -5.82
N ASN A 308 29.99 -14.75 -7.03
CA ASN A 308 31.04 -14.96 -8.04
C ASN A 308 31.24 -13.73 -8.95
N LEU A 309 30.17 -13.11 -9.43
CA LEU A 309 30.31 -11.99 -10.38
C LEU A 309 30.50 -10.65 -9.65
N TRP A 310 29.62 -10.32 -8.69
CA TRP A 310 29.64 -8.99 -8.06
C TRP A 310 30.68 -8.84 -6.95
N GLN A 311 30.98 -9.91 -6.21
CA GLN A 311 31.93 -9.85 -5.10
C GLN A 311 33.32 -10.31 -5.53
N LYS A 312 33.46 -11.54 -6.04
CA LYS A 312 34.76 -12.09 -6.45
C LYS A 312 35.34 -11.37 -7.66
N LEU A 313 34.56 -11.20 -8.74
CA LEU A 313 35.02 -10.50 -9.96
C LEU A 313 34.75 -8.98 -9.96
N LYS A 314 34.03 -8.45 -8.97
CA LYS A 314 33.70 -7.01 -8.84
C LYS A 314 32.98 -6.40 -10.06
N ILE A 315 32.26 -7.21 -10.84
CA ILE A 315 31.50 -6.76 -12.01
C ILE A 315 30.32 -5.87 -11.57
N GLY A 316 30.05 -4.80 -12.33
CA GLY A 316 28.94 -3.88 -12.06
C GLY A 316 27.58 -4.57 -12.13
N ARG A 317 26.62 -4.15 -11.29
CA ARG A 317 25.26 -4.72 -11.28
C ARG A 317 24.46 -4.47 -12.58
N ASP A 318 24.77 -3.39 -13.28
CA ASP A 318 24.12 -3.06 -14.55
C ASP A 318 24.72 -3.84 -15.73
N GLU A 319 25.96 -4.32 -15.59
CA GLU A 319 26.62 -5.21 -16.54
C GLU A 319 26.14 -6.65 -16.32
N ALA A 320 26.27 -7.16 -15.09
CA ALA A 320 25.74 -8.45 -14.67
C ALA A 320 24.37 -8.31 -13.99
N LYS A 321 23.32 -8.02 -14.78
CA LYS A 321 21.96 -7.83 -14.25
C LYS A 321 21.40 -9.11 -13.64
N PRO A 322 20.84 -9.06 -12.41
CA PRO A 322 20.28 -10.24 -11.79
C PRO A 322 18.95 -10.64 -12.43
N LEU A 323 18.62 -11.92 -12.29
CA LEU A 323 17.27 -12.43 -12.56
C LEU A 323 16.25 -11.79 -11.60
N GLN A 324 15.02 -11.62 -12.09
CA GLN A 324 13.91 -11.07 -11.32
C GLN A 324 13.06 -12.19 -10.74
N ARG A 325 12.76 -12.11 -9.44
CA ARG A 325 11.76 -12.99 -8.81
C ARG A 325 10.36 -12.65 -9.31
N LEU A 326 9.52 -13.67 -9.43
CA LEU A 326 8.09 -13.52 -9.65
C LEU A 326 7.44 -13.06 -8.35
N LYS A 327 6.74 -11.92 -8.40
CA LYS A 327 6.16 -11.25 -7.23
C LYS A 327 4.67 -11.02 -7.43
N GLY A 328 3.93 -10.89 -6.33
CA GLY A 328 2.54 -10.44 -6.36
C GLY A 328 1.50 -11.52 -6.68
N PHE A 329 1.91 -12.79 -6.83
CA PHE A 329 0.98 -13.91 -7.02
C PHE A 329 -0.08 -13.92 -5.90
N PRO A 330 -1.38 -13.84 -6.23
CA PRO A 330 -2.42 -13.82 -5.22
C PRO A 330 -2.65 -15.23 -4.66
N SER A 331 -3.01 -15.32 -3.38
CA SER A 331 -3.54 -16.53 -2.77
C SER A 331 -5.07 -16.48 -2.73
N PHE A 332 -5.69 -17.65 -2.75
CA PHE A 332 -7.14 -17.77 -2.70
C PHE A 332 -7.68 -17.22 -1.36
N PRO A 333 -8.72 -16.36 -1.36
CA PRO A 333 -9.18 -15.69 -0.16
C PRO A 333 -9.67 -16.68 0.93
N LEU A 334 -9.31 -16.38 2.18
CA LEU A 334 -9.67 -17.12 3.42
C LEU A 334 -9.17 -18.58 3.53
N VAL A 335 -9.04 -19.33 2.43
CA VAL A 335 -8.70 -20.77 2.44
C VAL A 335 -7.19 -21.01 2.56
N GLU A 336 -6.37 -20.34 1.74
CA GLU A 336 -4.92 -20.58 1.70
C GLU A 336 -4.12 -19.82 2.77
N ARG A 337 -4.74 -19.56 3.92
CA ARG A 337 -4.08 -18.87 5.04
C ARG A 337 -3.27 -19.87 5.84
N GLN A 338 -2.05 -19.49 6.23
CA GLN A 338 -1.22 -20.32 7.10
C GLN A 338 -1.72 -20.25 8.55
N ALA A 339 -2.48 -21.25 8.98
CA ALA A 339 -2.76 -21.51 10.38
C ALA A 339 -1.61 -22.35 10.97
N ASN A 340 -0.53 -21.69 11.39
CA ASN A 340 0.58 -22.35 12.08
C ASN A 340 0.46 -22.06 13.58
N GLU A 341 -0.64 -22.44 14.21
CA GLU A 341 -0.74 -22.34 15.67
C GLU A 341 0.18 -23.39 16.28
N VAL A 342 1.13 -22.93 17.09
CA VAL A 342 2.05 -23.79 17.82
C VAL A 342 2.17 -23.19 19.21
N ASP A 343 2.03 -24.04 20.22
CA ASP A 343 2.24 -23.64 21.60
C ASP A 343 3.70 -23.21 21.83
N TRP A 344 3.87 -22.12 22.57
CA TRP A 344 5.20 -21.53 22.77
C TRP A 344 6.08 -22.41 23.68
N TRP A 345 5.50 -23.01 24.72
CA TRP A 345 6.23 -23.85 25.67
C TRP A 345 6.65 -25.19 25.04
N ASP A 346 5.78 -25.80 24.24
CA ASP A 346 6.12 -26.99 23.46
C ASP A 346 7.33 -26.74 22.57
N MET A 347 7.37 -25.57 21.91
CA MET A 347 8.50 -25.19 21.06
C MET A 347 9.78 -24.95 21.86
N VAL A 348 9.69 -24.33 23.05
CA VAL A 348 10.84 -24.20 23.98
C VAL A 348 11.37 -25.57 24.38
N CYS A 349 10.49 -26.51 24.72
CA CYS A 349 10.86 -27.88 25.07
C CYS A 349 11.54 -28.61 23.90
N ASN A 350 11.02 -28.46 22.69
CA ASN A 350 11.62 -29.04 21.47
C ASN A 350 13.04 -28.51 21.21
N VAL A 351 13.26 -27.21 21.39
CA VAL A 351 14.61 -26.62 21.28
C VAL A 351 15.54 -27.16 22.35
N LYS A 352 15.09 -27.22 23.61
CA LYS A 352 15.89 -27.77 24.73
C LYS A 352 16.25 -29.24 24.50
N LYS A 353 15.31 -30.04 23.99
CA LYS A 353 15.53 -31.44 23.64
C LYS A 353 16.65 -31.60 22.60
N LEU A 354 16.58 -30.87 21.49
CA LEU A 354 17.63 -30.90 20.46
C LEU A 354 18.99 -30.46 20.99
N ILE A 355 19.04 -29.42 21.84
CA ILE A 355 20.27 -28.95 22.47
C ILE A 355 20.89 -30.06 23.34
N ASN A 356 20.08 -30.75 24.13
CA ASN A 356 20.56 -31.80 25.04
C ASN A 356 20.98 -33.06 24.29
N GLU A 357 20.26 -33.44 23.23
CA GLU A 357 20.61 -34.58 22.35
C GLU A 357 22.02 -34.43 21.75
N LYS A 358 22.43 -33.21 21.43
CA LYS A 358 23.75 -32.91 20.82
C LYS A 358 24.82 -32.46 21.83
N LYS A 359 24.53 -32.50 23.14
CA LYS A 359 25.42 -31.96 24.18
C LYS A 359 26.79 -32.63 24.17
N GLU A 360 26.82 -33.95 24.20
CA GLU A 360 28.06 -34.72 24.32
C GLU A 360 28.89 -34.62 23.03
N ASP A 361 28.25 -34.70 21.85
CA ASP A 361 28.89 -34.45 20.56
C ASP A 361 29.59 -33.08 20.53
N GLY A 362 28.89 -32.04 21.02
CA GLY A 362 29.43 -30.69 21.16
C GLY A 362 30.63 -30.64 22.10
N LYS A 363 30.56 -31.31 23.25
CA LYS A 363 31.66 -31.36 24.23
C LYS A 363 32.92 -31.97 23.62
N VAL A 364 32.78 -33.13 23.00
CA VAL A 364 33.88 -33.85 22.33
C VAL A 364 34.51 -32.97 21.25
N PHE A 365 33.68 -32.28 20.45
CA PHE A 365 34.18 -31.35 19.43
C PHE A 365 35.02 -30.22 20.04
N TRP A 366 34.48 -29.46 20.99
CA TRP A 366 35.17 -28.28 21.55
C TRP A 366 36.43 -28.62 22.35
N GLN A 367 36.42 -29.76 23.06
CA GLN A 367 37.57 -30.26 23.81
C GLN A 367 38.74 -30.62 22.88
N ASN A 368 38.46 -31.26 21.74
CA ASN A 368 39.47 -31.77 20.81
C ASN A 368 39.87 -30.77 19.71
N LEU A 369 39.19 -29.63 19.61
CA LEU A 369 39.45 -28.64 18.57
C LEU A 369 40.79 -27.91 18.82
N ALA A 370 41.67 -27.88 17.82
CA ALA A 370 42.95 -27.17 17.91
C ALA A 370 42.77 -25.68 18.20
N GLY A 371 43.68 -25.07 18.97
CA GLY A 371 43.54 -23.70 19.48
C GLY A 371 43.25 -22.64 18.40
N TYR A 372 43.94 -22.70 17.25
CA TYR A 372 43.71 -21.75 16.15
C TYR A 372 42.33 -21.92 15.48
N LYS A 373 41.89 -23.18 15.24
CA LYS A 373 40.55 -23.48 14.72
C LYS A 373 39.46 -23.08 15.71
N ARG A 374 39.75 -23.24 17.00
CA ARG A 374 38.84 -22.84 18.08
C ARG A 374 38.64 -21.32 18.08
N GLN A 375 39.72 -20.55 17.97
CA GLN A 375 39.62 -19.10 17.83
C GLN A 375 38.80 -18.69 16.61
N GLU A 376 38.99 -19.36 15.47
CA GLU A 376 38.20 -19.13 14.25
C GLU A 376 36.70 -19.43 14.47
N ALA A 377 36.38 -20.58 15.08
CA ALA A 377 35.01 -20.98 15.40
C ALA A 377 34.34 -20.05 16.43
N LEU A 378 35.12 -19.42 17.31
CA LEU A 378 34.63 -18.46 18.30
C LEU A 378 34.42 -17.05 17.74
N LEU A 379 34.99 -16.68 16.59
CA LEU A 379 34.85 -15.33 15.99
C LEU A 379 33.40 -14.81 15.99
N PRO A 380 32.37 -15.59 15.63
CA PRO A 380 30.97 -15.13 15.67
C PRO A 380 30.42 -14.81 17.07
N TYR A 381 31.08 -15.27 18.14
CA TYR A 381 30.74 -15.06 19.55
C TYR A 381 31.55 -13.94 20.20
N LEU A 382 32.59 -13.42 19.54
CA LEU A 382 33.42 -12.35 20.08
C LEU A 382 32.81 -10.98 19.74
N SER A 383 32.75 -10.10 20.74
CA SER A 383 32.28 -8.72 20.55
C SER A 383 33.36 -7.85 19.91
N SER A 384 32.98 -7.03 18.92
CA SER A 384 33.87 -5.98 18.38
C SER A 384 34.10 -4.87 19.41
N GLU A 385 35.17 -4.08 19.25
CA GLU A 385 35.42 -2.91 20.13
C GLU A 385 34.25 -1.91 20.13
N GLU A 386 33.59 -1.72 18.99
CA GLU A 386 32.43 -0.85 18.89
C GLU A 386 31.23 -1.37 19.69
N ASP A 387 31.06 -2.70 19.77
CA ASP A 387 29.97 -3.31 20.53
C ASP A 387 30.20 -3.19 22.04
N ARG A 388 31.47 -3.24 22.48
CA ARG A 388 31.85 -3.04 23.89
C ARG A 388 31.51 -1.63 24.39
N LYS A 389 31.65 -0.61 23.53
CA LYS A 389 31.32 0.80 23.87
C LYS A 389 29.80 1.07 23.94
N LYS A 390 28.94 0.20 23.39
CA LYS A 390 27.47 0.41 23.30
C LYS A 390 26.67 -0.13 24.51
N GLY A 391 27.34 -0.64 25.55
CA GLY A 391 26.77 -0.97 26.87
C GLY A 391 25.92 -2.25 26.96
N LYS A 392 25.09 -2.60 25.95
CA LYS A 392 24.27 -3.82 25.96
C LYS A 392 24.67 -4.79 24.83
N LYS A 393 25.18 -5.96 25.21
CA LYS A 393 25.62 -7.03 24.29
C LYS A 393 24.47 -7.99 23.96
N PHE A 394 24.49 -8.58 22.76
CA PHE A 394 23.61 -9.70 22.41
C PHE A 394 23.98 -10.95 23.21
N ALA A 395 23.01 -11.84 23.47
CA ALA A 395 23.22 -13.08 24.24
C ALA A 395 24.41 -13.90 23.72
N ARG A 396 24.56 -13.98 22.39
CA ARG A 396 25.71 -14.65 21.75
C ARG A 396 27.07 -14.07 22.16
N TYR A 397 27.17 -12.75 22.29
CA TYR A 397 28.42 -12.09 22.72
C TYR A 397 28.65 -12.19 24.22
N GLN A 398 27.59 -12.17 25.03
CA GLN A 398 27.69 -12.44 26.46
C GLN A 398 28.18 -13.87 26.71
N PHE A 399 27.74 -14.82 25.87
CA PHE A 399 28.25 -16.19 25.91
C PHE A 399 29.73 -16.26 25.53
N GLY A 400 30.15 -15.54 24.48
CA GLY A 400 31.58 -15.45 24.12
C GLY A 400 32.45 -14.84 25.22
N ASP A 401 31.99 -13.79 25.91
CA ASP A 401 32.70 -13.20 27.05
C ASP A 401 32.86 -14.22 28.20
N LEU A 402 31.83 -15.03 28.46
CA LEU A 402 31.88 -16.11 29.45
C LEU A 402 32.92 -17.17 29.06
N LEU A 403 32.93 -17.60 27.79
CA LEU A 403 33.89 -18.58 27.28
C LEU A 403 35.32 -18.06 27.42
N LEU A 404 35.60 -16.81 27.03
CA LEU A 404 36.92 -16.20 27.21
C LEU A 404 37.35 -16.11 28.67
N HIS A 405 36.41 -15.83 29.58
CA HIS A 405 36.71 -15.79 31.00
C HIS A 405 37.03 -17.17 31.56
N LEU A 406 36.27 -18.20 31.15
CA LEU A 406 36.48 -19.58 31.59
C LEU A 406 37.75 -20.20 30.99
N GLU A 407 38.08 -19.89 29.74
CA GLU A 407 39.35 -20.26 29.13
C GLU A 407 40.54 -19.66 29.90
N LYS A 408 40.46 -18.38 30.30
CA LYS A 408 41.48 -17.76 31.17
C LYS A 408 41.57 -18.42 32.54
N LYS A 409 40.47 -18.91 33.08
CA LYS A 409 40.39 -19.52 34.41
C LYS A 409 40.92 -20.96 34.43
N HIS A 410 40.59 -21.75 33.41
CA HIS A 410 40.90 -23.19 33.35
C HIS A 410 42.05 -23.54 32.40
N GLY A 411 42.66 -22.55 31.74
CA GLY A 411 43.69 -22.79 30.72
C GLY A 411 43.12 -23.47 29.47
N GLU A 412 43.92 -24.33 28.84
CA GLU A 412 43.52 -25.06 27.62
C GLU A 412 42.63 -26.29 27.89
N ASP A 413 42.21 -26.55 29.13
CA ASP A 413 41.29 -27.63 29.49
C ASP A 413 39.84 -27.28 29.07
N TRP A 414 39.60 -27.36 27.76
CA TRP A 414 38.33 -26.99 27.16
C TRP A 414 37.17 -27.95 27.47
N GLY A 415 37.47 -29.13 28.03
CA GLY A 415 36.45 -30.00 28.63
C GLY A 415 35.79 -29.33 29.84
N LYS A 416 36.61 -28.81 30.78
CA LYS A 416 36.11 -28.06 31.95
C LYS A 416 35.50 -26.72 31.58
N VAL A 417 36.07 -26.01 30.58
CA VAL A 417 35.47 -24.77 30.05
C VAL A 417 34.05 -25.03 29.54
N TYR A 418 33.85 -26.10 28.76
CA TYR A 418 32.55 -26.46 28.22
C TYR A 418 31.55 -26.79 29.33
N ASP A 419 31.92 -27.64 30.29
CA ASP A 419 31.04 -28.07 31.38
C ASP A 419 30.61 -26.88 32.27
N GLU A 420 31.56 -26.04 32.72
CA GLU A 420 31.22 -24.88 33.56
C GLU A 420 30.40 -23.82 32.77
N ALA A 421 30.71 -23.62 31.49
CA ALA A 421 29.92 -22.74 30.64
C ALA A 421 28.49 -23.27 30.47
N TRP A 422 28.33 -24.57 30.23
CA TRP A 422 27.05 -25.24 30.08
C TRP A 422 26.17 -25.05 31.32
N GLU A 423 26.68 -25.35 32.51
CA GLU A 423 25.95 -25.21 33.77
C GLU A 423 25.48 -23.77 34.04
N ARG A 424 26.37 -22.78 33.80
CA ARG A 424 26.03 -21.37 34.01
C ARG A 424 24.93 -20.90 33.06
N ILE A 425 24.97 -21.34 31.80
CA ILE A 425 23.91 -21.01 30.83
C ILE A 425 22.61 -21.76 31.18
N ASP A 426 22.67 -23.01 31.63
CA ASP A 426 21.47 -23.75 32.04
C ASP A 426 20.79 -23.11 33.25
N LYS A 427 21.53 -22.71 34.27
CA LYS A 427 20.98 -21.94 35.40
C LYS A 427 20.31 -20.65 34.92
N LYS A 428 20.89 -19.97 33.92
CA LYS A 428 20.30 -18.75 33.32
C LYS A 428 19.01 -19.04 32.57
N VAL A 429 18.98 -20.09 31.75
CA VAL A 429 17.83 -20.54 30.96
C VAL A 429 16.69 -21.01 31.88
N GLU A 430 17.02 -21.75 32.94
CA GLU A 430 16.06 -22.21 33.93
C GLU A 430 15.48 -21.06 34.74
N GLY A 431 16.33 -20.12 35.21
CA GLY A 431 15.89 -18.92 35.91
C GLY A 431 14.94 -18.06 35.07
N LEU A 432 15.25 -17.86 33.78
CA LEU A 432 14.35 -17.18 32.85
C LEU A 432 13.05 -17.95 32.64
N SER A 433 13.12 -19.29 32.51
CA SER A 433 11.92 -20.13 32.33
C SER A 433 10.99 -20.04 33.56
N LYS A 434 11.55 -20.13 34.77
CA LYS A 434 10.82 -20.00 36.04
C LYS A 434 10.16 -18.62 36.17
N HIS A 435 10.91 -17.56 35.88
CA HIS A 435 10.39 -16.18 35.89
C HIS A 435 9.21 -16.00 34.93
N ILE A 436 9.33 -16.47 33.68
CA ILE A 436 8.26 -16.33 32.68
C ILE A 436 6.99 -17.08 33.13
N LYS A 437 7.10 -18.32 33.62
CA LYS A 437 5.94 -19.08 34.12
C LYS A 437 5.22 -18.35 35.25
N LEU A 438 5.99 -17.86 36.23
CA LEU A 438 5.45 -17.14 37.39
C LEU A 438 4.74 -15.83 36.99
N GLU A 439 5.28 -15.09 36.02
CA GLU A 439 4.66 -13.85 35.55
C GLU A 439 3.44 -14.09 34.64
N GLU A 440 3.46 -15.14 33.82
CA GLU A 440 2.31 -15.57 33.02
C GLU A 440 1.12 -15.98 33.91
N GLU A 441 1.38 -16.73 34.99
CA GLU A 441 0.38 -17.11 36.00
C GLU A 441 -0.20 -15.89 36.74
N ARG A 442 0.60 -14.83 36.93
CA ARG A 442 0.17 -13.55 37.55
C ARG A 442 -0.64 -12.62 36.64
N ARG A 443 -0.86 -12.99 35.36
CA ARG A 443 -1.58 -12.24 34.30
C ARG A 443 -0.78 -11.18 33.55
N SER A 444 0.56 -11.18 33.60
CA SER A 444 1.39 -10.30 32.77
C SER A 444 2.30 -11.07 31.84
N GLU A 445 2.14 -10.86 30.54
CA GLU A 445 3.08 -11.39 29.56
C GLU A 445 4.40 -10.61 29.60
N ASP A 446 5.48 -11.27 30.04
CA ASP A 446 6.84 -10.72 29.97
C ASP A 446 7.50 -11.02 28.61
N ALA A 447 7.08 -10.26 27.62
CA ALA A 447 7.58 -10.38 26.25
C ALA A 447 9.10 -10.15 26.13
N GLN A 448 9.70 -9.36 27.05
CA GLN A 448 11.14 -9.13 27.04
C GLN A 448 11.91 -10.38 27.50
N SER A 449 11.45 -11.01 28.58
CA SER A 449 12.07 -12.24 29.08
C SER A 449 11.89 -13.41 28.11
N LYS A 450 10.74 -13.52 27.43
CA LYS A 450 10.54 -14.49 26.33
C LYS A 450 11.57 -14.34 25.21
N ALA A 451 11.81 -13.11 24.75
CA ALA A 451 12.81 -12.82 23.73
C ALA A 451 14.22 -13.16 24.22
N ALA A 452 14.57 -12.79 25.46
CA ALA A 452 15.86 -13.10 26.05
C ALA A 452 16.09 -14.62 26.17
N LEU A 453 15.08 -15.38 26.63
CA LEU A 453 15.15 -16.84 26.69
C LEU A 453 15.40 -17.44 25.30
N THR A 454 14.65 -16.96 24.30
CA THR A 454 14.78 -17.42 22.91
C THR A 454 16.18 -17.13 22.34
N ASP A 455 16.73 -15.94 22.61
CA ASP A 455 18.08 -15.56 22.17
C ASP A 455 19.18 -16.39 22.87
N TRP A 456 19.02 -16.70 24.16
CA TRP A 456 19.94 -17.57 24.89
C TRP A 456 19.87 -19.03 24.41
N LEU A 457 18.66 -19.56 24.18
CA LEU A 457 18.47 -20.88 23.59
C LEU A 457 19.09 -20.96 22.20
N ARG A 458 18.94 -19.91 21.38
CA ARG A 458 19.55 -19.85 20.05
C ARG A 458 21.07 -19.79 20.11
N ALA A 459 21.64 -18.98 21.01
CA ALA A 459 23.08 -18.90 21.22
C ALA A 459 23.65 -20.25 21.68
N LYS A 460 22.97 -20.93 22.62
CA LYS A 460 23.34 -22.26 23.09
C LYS A 460 23.24 -23.30 21.97
N ALA A 461 22.14 -23.33 21.22
CA ALA A 461 21.95 -24.28 20.12
C ALA A 461 23.03 -24.12 19.03
N SER A 462 23.33 -22.89 18.60
CA SER A 462 24.37 -22.62 17.61
C SER A 462 25.77 -23.03 18.09
N PHE A 463 26.04 -23.03 19.39
CA PHE A 463 27.34 -23.43 19.95
C PHE A 463 27.51 -24.95 19.95
N VAL A 464 26.43 -25.67 20.26
CA VAL A 464 26.45 -27.14 20.35
C VAL A 464 26.58 -27.79 18.99
N ILE A 465 25.88 -27.28 17.97
CA ILE A 465 25.89 -27.87 16.63
C ILE A 465 27.10 -27.45 15.78
N GLU A 466 28.04 -26.66 16.31
CA GLU A 466 29.16 -26.11 15.55
C GLU A 466 30.03 -27.23 14.95
N GLY A 467 30.22 -28.32 15.69
CA GLY A 467 30.98 -29.49 15.22
C GLY A 467 30.41 -30.17 13.98
N LEU A 468 29.10 -30.05 13.73
CA LEU A 468 28.47 -30.59 12.53
C LEU A 468 28.94 -29.88 11.25
N LYS A 469 29.43 -28.63 11.31
CA LYS A 469 29.92 -27.93 10.12
C LYS A 469 31.12 -28.62 9.46
N GLU A 470 31.95 -29.27 10.26
CA GLU A 470 33.10 -30.04 9.79
C GLU A 470 32.75 -31.53 9.63
N ALA A 471 31.95 -32.09 10.56
CA ALA A 471 31.63 -33.52 10.58
C ALA A 471 30.55 -33.95 9.57
N ASP A 472 29.41 -33.25 9.52
CA ASP A 472 28.29 -33.54 8.61
C ASP A 472 27.54 -32.25 8.26
N LYS A 473 27.90 -31.66 7.11
CA LYS A 473 27.33 -30.40 6.61
C LYS A 473 25.84 -30.52 6.27
N ASP A 474 25.36 -31.71 5.90
CA ASP A 474 23.97 -31.93 5.52
C ASP A 474 23.10 -32.01 6.78
N GLU A 475 23.56 -32.71 7.82
CA GLU A 475 22.94 -32.68 9.14
C GLU A 475 22.96 -31.26 9.74
N PHE A 476 24.10 -30.55 9.66
CA PHE A 476 24.19 -29.16 10.12
C PHE A 476 23.12 -28.29 9.45
N CYS A 477 22.99 -28.35 8.12
CA CYS A 477 21.99 -27.56 7.40
C CYS A 477 20.56 -27.92 7.79
N ARG A 478 20.24 -29.20 7.98
CA ARG A 478 18.91 -29.64 8.44
C ARG A 478 18.59 -29.12 9.84
N CYS A 479 19.52 -29.28 10.78
CA CYS A 479 19.39 -28.77 12.15
C CYS A 479 19.25 -27.24 12.19
N GLU A 480 20.07 -26.53 11.42
CA GLU A 480 20.05 -25.07 11.33
C GLU A 480 18.72 -24.56 10.76
N LEU A 481 18.19 -25.16 9.68
CA LEU A 481 16.88 -24.82 9.14
C LEU A 481 15.75 -25.03 10.16
N LYS A 482 15.78 -26.15 10.89
CA LYS A 482 14.81 -26.45 11.96
C LYS A 482 14.87 -25.42 13.08
N LEU A 483 16.08 -25.09 13.56
CA LEU A 483 16.32 -24.09 14.59
C LEU A 483 15.91 -22.68 14.14
N GLN A 484 16.14 -22.30 12.88
CA GLN A 484 15.71 -21.02 12.33
C GLN A 484 14.19 -20.91 12.28
N LYS A 485 13.49 -21.99 11.91
CA LYS A 485 12.02 -22.05 11.97
C LYS A 485 11.53 -21.86 13.40
N TRP A 486 12.04 -22.65 14.34
CA TRP A 486 11.68 -22.57 15.76
C TRP A 486 11.99 -21.20 16.37
N TYR A 487 13.15 -20.61 16.06
CA TYR A 487 13.51 -19.26 16.49
C TYR A 487 12.54 -18.21 15.93
N GLY A 488 12.17 -18.33 14.65
CA GLY A 488 11.16 -17.48 14.03
C GLY A 488 9.80 -17.56 14.72
N ASP A 489 9.35 -18.78 15.03
CA ASP A 489 8.09 -19.03 15.73
C ASP A 489 8.14 -18.50 17.17
N LEU A 490 9.16 -18.87 17.97
CA LEU A 490 9.34 -18.42 19.36
C LEU A 490 9.42 -16.89 19.50
N ARG A 491 10.00 -16.20 18.50
CA ARG A 491 10.13 -14.75 18.50
C ARG A 491 8.90 -14.03 17.95
N GLY A 492 8.26 -14.60 16.93
CA GLY A 492 7.17 -13.95 16.19
C GLY A 492 5.78 -14.22 16.75
N LYS A 493 5.52 -15.47 17.17
CA LYS A 493 4.18 -15.94 17.57
C LYS A 493 3.59 -15.24 18.79
N PRO A 494 4.35 -14.92 19.86
CA PRO A 494 3.80 -14.17 20.99
C PRO A 494 3.20 -12.80 20.61
N PHE A 495 3.57 -12.26 19.44
CA PHE A 495 3.06 -10.98 18.94
C PHE A 495 2.05 -11.13 17.79
N ALA A 496 1.68 -12.36 17.43
CA ALA A 496 0.70 -12.62 16.38
C ALA A 496 -0.69 -12.13 16.82
N ILE A 497 -1.53 -11.80 15.84
CA ILE A 497 -2.93 -11.41 16.08
C ILE A 497 -3.78 -12.61 15.71
N GLU A 498 -4.35 -13.28 16.70
CA GLU A 498 -5.18 -14.48 16.52
C GLU A 498 -6.59 -14.13 16.04
N ALA A 499 -7.20 -13.10 16.62
CA ALA A 499 -8.57 -12.69 16.28
C ALA A 499 -8.60 -11.79 15.03
N GLU A 500 -9.03 -12.36 13.90
CA GLU A 500 -9.44 -11.59 12.74
C GLU A 500 -10.78 -10.85 12.96
N ASN A 501 -11.09 -9.90 12.09
CA ASN A 501 -12.37 -9.21 12.16
C ASN A 501 -13.48 -10.11 11.62
N SER A 502 -14.53 -10.33 12.42
CA SER A 502 -15.77 -10.96 11.96
C SER A 502 -16.67 -9.89 11.33
N ILE A 503 -17.19 -10.16 10.13
CA ILE A 503 -17.98 -9.20 9.36
C ILE A 503 -19.27 -9.85 8.86
N LEU A 504 -20.39 -9.23 9.19
CA LEU A 504 -21.70 -9.50 8.63
C LEU A 504 -22.09 -8.40 7.64
N ASP A 505 -22.40 -8.78 6.40
CA ASP A 505 -22.85 -7.85 5.37
C ASP A 505 -24.38 -7.67 5.38
N ILE A 506 -24.82 -6.42 5.11
CA ILE A 506 -26.22 -6.03 4.92
C ILE A 506 -26.35 -5.46 3.50
N SER A 507 -26.89 -6.27 2.59
CA SER A 507 -26.97 -5.94 1.15
C SER A 507 -27.91 -4.78 0.81
N GLY A 508 -28.78 -4.36 1.72
CA GLY A 508 -29.66 -3.21 1.53
C GLY A 508 -30.66 -2.98 2.66
N PHE A 509 -31.36 -1.84 2.61
CA PHE A 509 -32.38 -1.43 3.59
C PHE A 509 -33.75 -1.33 2.93
N SER A 510 -34.34 -2.50 2.67
CA SER A 510 -35.70 -2.62 2.19
C SER A 510 -36.38 -3.82 2.86
N LYS A 511 -37.71 -3.92 2.72
CA LYS A 511 -38.49 -5.07 3.25
C LYS A 511 -37.92 -6.43 2.83
N GLN A 512 -37.20 -6.49 1.71
CA GLN A 512 -36.60 -7.72 1.20
C GLN A 512 -35.40 -8.21 2.01
N TYR A 513 -34.67 -7.31 2.66
CA TYR A 513 -33.41 -7.61 3.34
C TYR A 513 -33.55 -7.74 4.85
N ASN A 514 -34.75 -7.54 5.41
CA ASN A 514 -35.05 -7.69 6.84
C ASN A 514 -34.10 -6.92 7.79
N CYS A 515 -33.58 -5.77 7.33
CA CYS A 515 -32.80 -4.84 8.15
C CYS A 515 -33.42 -3.45 8.09
N ALA A 516 -33.39 -2.75 9.23
CA ALA A 516 -33.88 -1.38 9.33
C ALA A 516 -32.95 -0.52 10.18
N PHE A 517 -32.61 0.65 9.66
CA PHE A 517 -32.03 1.72 10.47
C PHE A 517 -33.20 2.53 11.04
N ILE A 518 -33.36 2.50 12.37
CA ILE A 518 -34.54 3.06 13.03
C ILE A 518 -34.14 4.20 13.96
N TRP A 519 -35.05 5.17 14.10
CA TRP A 519 -34.96 6.21 15.12
C TRP A 519 -36.25 6.34 15.92
N GLN A 520 -36.09 6.69 17.19
CA GLN A 520 -37.17 6.99 18.13
C GLN A 520 -36.97 8.40 18.66
N LYS A 521 -38.04 9.20 18.72
CA LYS A 521 -38.02 10.50 19.38
C LYS A 521 -38.25 10.31 20.89
N ASP A 522 -37.28 10.73 21.69
CA ASP A 522 -37.38 10.86 23.15
C ASP A 522 -37.78 12.31 23.46
N GLY A 523 -39.08 12.54 23.67
CA GLY A 523 -39.68 13.87 23.82
C GLY A 523 -39.53 14.77 22.57
N VAL A 524 -39.33 16.08 22.79
CA VAL A 524 -39.41 17.10 21.70
C VAL A 524 -38.10 17.27 20.91
N LYS A 525 -36.92 16.84 21.40
CA LYS A 525 -35.62 17.22 20.77
C LYS A 525 -34.51 16.15 20.70
N LYS A 526 -34.68 14.92 21.22
CA LYS A 526 -33.61 13.89 21.21
C LYS A 526 -34.03 12.67 20.37
N LEU A 527 -33.07 12.08 19.64
CA LEU A 527 -33.27 10.89 18.82
C LEU A 527 -32.42 9.73 19.36
N ASN A 528 -33.07 8.60 19.66
CA ASN A 528 -32.41 7.32 19.89
C ASN A 528 -32.34 6.56 18.57
N LEU A 529 -31.17 6.00 18.24
CA LEU A 529 -30.90 5.40 16.94
C LEU A 529 -30.45 3.95 17.10
N TYR A 530 -31.07 3.06 16.35
CA TYR A 530 -30.80 1.63 16.40
C TYR A 530 -30.65 1.06 14.98
N LEU A 531 -29.90 -0.04 14.89
CA LEU A 531 -29.93 -0.93 13.74
C LEU A 531 -30.62 -2.22 14.16
N ILE A 532 -31.72 -2.57 13.48
CA ILE A 532 -32.42 -3.85 13.66
C ILE A 532 -32.01 -4.81 12.55
N ILE A 533 -31.64 -6.03 12.93
CA ILE A 533 -31.32 -7.14 12.04
C ILE A 533 -32.26 -8.30 12.35
N ASN A 534 -33.06 -8.71 11.37
CA ASN A 534 -34.00 -9.82 11.47
C ASN A 534 -33.60 -10.95 10.49
N TYR A 535 -32.49 -11.61 10.81
CA TYR A 535 -31.91 -12.67 9.97
C TYR A 535 -32.32 -14.08 10.41
N PHE A 536 -32.88 -14.25 11.61
CA PHE A 536 -33.44 -15.51 12.07
C PHE A 536 -34.87 -15.69 11.55
N LYS A 537 -35.29 -16.95 11.35
CA LYS A 537 -36.66 -17.26 10.97
C LYS A 537 -37.61 -16.96 12.14
N GLY A 538 -38.78 -16.41 11.82
CA GLY A 538 -39.84 -16.16 12.80
C GLY A 538 -39.85 -14.77 13.45
N GLY A 539 -38.80 -13.96 13.29
CA GLY A 539 -38.77 -12.60 13.83
C GLY A 539 -39.80 -11.68 13.17
N LYS A 540 -40.53 -10.91 13.98
CA LYS A 540 -41.67 -10.09 13.51
C LYS A 540 -41.28 -8.61 13.41
N LEU A 541 -40.89 -8.17 12.21
CA LEU A 541 -40.63 -6.76 11.89
C LEU A 541 -41.69 -6.25 10.90
N ARG A 542 -42.61 -5.38 11.35
CA ARG A 542 -43.71 -4.86 10.51
C ARG A 542 -43.49 -3.39 10.18
N PHE A 543 -43.85 -3.01 8.95
CA PHE A 543 -43.69 -1.65 8.44
C PHE A 543 -45.03 -1.07 7.99
N LYS A 544 -45.40 0.08 8.54
CA LYS A 544 -46.59 0.86 8.16
C LYS A 544 -46.17 2.16 7.49
N LYS A 545 -46.74 2.47 6.32
CA LYS A 545 -46.44 3.72 5.61
C LYS A 545 -47.08 4.89 6.37
N ILE A 546 -46.36 5.99 6.49
CA ILE A 546 -46.83 7.21 7.16
C ILE A 546 -46.57 8.44 6.29
N LYS A 547 -47.25 9.55 6.58
CA LYS A 547 -46.92 10.87 6.01
C LYS A 547 -45.78 11.51 6.83
N PRO A 548 -44.88 12.30 6.22
CA PRO A 548 -43.76 12.95 6.92
C PRO A 548 -44.17 13.86 8.09
N GLU A 549 -45.39 14.41 8.07
CA GLU A 549 -45.86 15.30 9.14
C GLU A 549 -46.33 14.57 10.42
N ALA A 550 -46.43 13.23 10.41
CA ALA A 550 -47.06 12.43 11.47
C ALA A 550 -46.07 11.80 12.48
N PHE A 551 -44.94 12.45 12.76
CA PHE A 551 -43.94 11.92 13.69
C PHE A 551 -44.30 12.22 15.16
N GLU A 552 -44.91 11.25 15.82
CA GLU A 552 -45.25 11.24 17.24
C GLU A 552 -44.06 10.82 18.14
N ALA A 553 -44.10 11.19 19.42
CA ALA A 553 -43.13 10.74 20.41
C ALA A 553 -43.29 9.24 20.70
N ASN A 554 -42.22 8.57 21.15
CA ASN A 554 -42.18 7.15 21.55
C ASN A 554 -42.46 6.10 20.45
N ARG A 555 -42.73 6.50 19.20
CA ARG A 555 -42.83 5.59 18.05
C ARG A 555 -41.49 5.43 17.33
N PHE A 556 -41.36 4.32 16.60
CA PHE A 556 -40.15 3.98 15.84
C PHE A 556 -40.34 4.23 14.35
N TYR A 557 -39.35 4.89 13.76
CA TYR A 557 -39.40 5.34 12.39
C TYR A 557 -38.19 4.88 11.60
N THR A 558 -38.36 4.69 10.30
CA THR A 558 -37.30 4.31 9.36
C THR A 558 -37.55 4.96 8.01
N VAL A 559 -36.55 4.89 7.14
CA VAL A 559 -36.68 5.16 5.70
C VAL A 559 -36.33 3.90 4.92
N ILE A 560 -37.21 3.53 3.98
CA ILE A 560 -37.00 2.38 3.10
C ILE A 560 -36.89 2.85 1.66
N ASN A 561 -35.96 2.23 0.92
CA ASN A 561 -35.83 2.41 -0.51
C ASN A 561 -36.82 1.52 -1.27
N LYS A 562 -37.67 2.12 -2.10
CA LYS A 562 -38.46 1.39 -3.10
C LYS A 562 -37.59 0.95 -4.28
N LYS A 563 -38.07 -0.03 -5.06
CA LYS A 563 -37.48 -0.43 -6.34
C LYS A 563 -37.38 0.74 -7.34
N SER A 564 -38.31 1.69 -7.29
CA SER A 564 -38.31 2.92 -8.09
C SER A 564 -37.21 3.93 -7.70
N GLY A 565 -36.50 3.71 -6.59
CA GLY A 565 -35.50 4.64 -6.07
C GLY A 565 -36.06 5.74 -5.16
N GLU A 566 -37.38 5.84 -5.04
CA GLU A 566 -38.07 6.72 -4.09
C GLU A 566 -37.82 6.27 -2.64
N ILE A 567 -37.57 7.24 -1.75
CA ILE A 567 -37.42 7.01 -0.31
C ILE A 567 -38.78 7.25 0.35
N VAL A 568 -39.22 6.29 1.17
CA VAL A 568 -40.51 6.39 1.87
C VAL A 568 -40.31 6.27 3.37
N PRO A 569 -40.77 7.25 4.16
CA PRO A 569 -40.80 7.14 5.61
C PRO A 569 -41.82 6.08 6.04
N MET A 570 -41.43 5.25 7.00
CA MET A 570 -42.30 4.20 7.56
C MET A 570 -42.20 4.20 9.08
N GLU A 571 -43.33 3.90 9.71
CA GLU A 571 -43.40 3.48 11.10
C GLU A 571 -43.06 1.99 11.19
N VAL A 572 -42.28 1.61 12.21
CA VAL A 572 -41.80 0.25 12.43
C VAL A 572 -42.38 -0.28 13.73
N ASN A 573 -43.09 -1.40 13.65
CA ASN A 573 -43.67 -2.08 14.80
C ASN A 573 -42.96 -3.41 15.04
N PHE A 574 -42.41 -3.59 16.24
CA PHE A 574 -41.70 -4.79 16.70
C PHE A 574 -41.75 -4.89 18.22
N ASN A 575 -41.45 -6.07 18.76
CA ASN A 575 -41.25 -6.28 20.21
C ASN A 575 -39.74 -6.21 20.53
N PHE A 576 -39.34 -5.40 21.52
CA PHE A 576 -37.95 -5.33 21.97
C PHE A 576 -37.43 -6.64 22.55
N ASP A 577 -38.34 -7.46 23.09
CA ASP A 577 -38.02 -8.73 23.70
C ASP A 577 -38.10 -9.91 22.72
N ASP A 578 -38.33 -9.66 21.42
CA ASP A 578 -38.33 -10.72 20.40
C ASP A 578 -36.94 -11.38 20.32
N PRO A 579 -36.80 -12.66 20.71
CA PRO A 579 -35.50 -13.33 20.75
C PRO A 579 -34.90 -13.54 19.36
N ASN A 580 -35.63 -13.30 18.27
CA ASN A 580 -35.13 -13.43 16.90
C ASN A 580 -34.61 -12.10 16.32
N LEU A 581 -34.84 -10.98 17.01
CA LEU A 581 -34.38 -9.66 16.59
C LEU A 581 -33.05 -9.32 17.26
N ILE A 582 -32.07 -8.91 16.45
CA ILE A 582 -30.84 -8.29 16.97
C ILE A 582 -31.04 -6.77 16.91
N ILE A 583 -31.05 -6.12 18.06
CA ILE A 583 -31.25 -4.68 18.20
C ILE A 583 -29.94 -4.05 18.67
N LEU A 584 -29.34 -3.22 17.81
CA LEU A 584 -28.04 -2.59 18.06
C LEU A 584 -28.22 -1.09 18.33
N PRO A 585 -28.17 -0.62 19.60
CA PRO A 585 -28.12 0.80 19.91
C PRO A 585 -26.81 1.42 19.40
N LEU A 586 -26.89 2.55 18.69
CA LEU A 586 -25.74 3.13 18.00
C LEU A 586 -25.16 4.33 18.75
N ALA A 587 -23.84 4.33 18.95
CA ALA A 587 -23.10 5.37 19.64
C ALA A 587 -22.19 6.14 18.67
N PHE A 588 -22.45 7.45 18.51
CA PHE A 588 -21.67 8.31 17.63
C PHE A 588 -21.72 9.78 18.04
N GLY A 589 -20.72 10.56 17.59
CA GLY A 589 -20.60 11.97 17.97
C GLY A 589 -21.50 12.90 17.15
N LYS A 590 -21.86 14.06 17.71
CA LYS A 590 -22.67 15.10 17.04
C LYS A 590 -22.16 15.48 15.64
N ARG A 591 -20.84 15.41 15.41
CA ARG A 591 -20.23 15.67 14.10
C ARG A 591 -20.74 14.71 13.02
N GLN A 592 -20.79 13.41 13.31
CA GLN A 592 -21.25 12.39 12.36
C GLN A 592 -22.74 12.54 12.09
N GLY A 593 -23.54 12.80 13.14
CA GLY A 593 -24.98 13.05 12.99
C GLY A 593 -25.30 14.26 12.11
N ARG A 594 -24.61 15.39 12.29
CA ARG A 594 -24.74 16.58 11.43
C ARG A 594 -24.26 16.37 9.99
N GLU A 595 -23.46 15.33 9.73
CA GLU A 595 -22.97 15.03 8.38
C GLU A 595 -23.90 14.09 7.63
N PHE A 596 -24.50 13.10 8.31
CA PHE A 596 -25.22 11.99 7.67
C PHE A 596 -26.70 11.85 8.04
N ILE A 597 -27.11 12.28 9.24
CA ILE A 597 -28.43 11.95 9.79
C ILE A 597 -29.34 13.18 9.79
N TRP A 598 -28.93 14.23 10.50
CA TRP A 598 -29.66 15.50 10.62
C TRP A 598 -28.86 16.64 9.96
N ASN A 599 -28.49 16.44 8.70
CA ASN A 599 -27.75 17.44 7.94
C ASN A 599 -28.73 18.46 7.34
N ASP A 600 -28.56 19.73 7.72
CA ASP A 600 -29.42 20.85 7.28
C ASP A 600 -29.52 21.01 5.75
N LEU A 601 -28.53 20.50 5.00
CA LEU A 601 -28.49 20.60 3.53
C LEU A 601 -28.88 19.29 2.83
N LEU A 602 -28.71 18.15 3.50
CA LEU A 602 -28.85 16.83 2.90
C LEU A 602 -29.64 15.93 3.86
N SER A 603 -30.96 15.87 3.70
CA SER A 603 -31.82 15.03 4.53
C SER A 603 -32.02 13.62 3.95
N LEU A 604 -32.04 12.63 4.84
CA LEU A 604 -32.44 11.26 4.55
C LEU A 604 -33.94 11.16 4.23
N GLU A 605 -34.76 11.99 4.87
CA GLU A 605 -36.22 11.98 4.74
C GLU A 605 -36.66 12.54 3.38
N THR A 606 -35.93 13.52 2.85
CA THR A 606 -36.23 14.14 1.54
C THR A 606 -35.69 13.36 0.34
N GLY A 607 -34.89 12.32 0.56
CA GLY A 607 -34.29 11.52 -0.52
C GLY A 607 -32.96 12.04 -1.07
N SER A 608 -32.44 13.15 -0.55
CA SER A 608 -31.14 13.70 -0.98
C SER A 608 -29.96 12.80 -0.60
N LEU A 609 -30.12 12.01 0.46
CA LEU A 609 -29.25 10.91 0.86
C LEU A 609 -30.04 9.60 0.87
N LYS A 610 -29.41 8.55 0.34
CA LYS A 610 -29.95 7.20 0.30
C LYS A 610 -29.07 6.26 1.11
N LEU A 611 -29.64 5.52 2.04
CA LEU A 611 -28.91 4.44 2.71
C LEU A 611 -28.78 3.25 1.76
N ALA A 612 -27.54 2.90 1.37
CA ALA A 612 -27.27 1.94 0.30
C ALA A 612 -27.03 0.53 0.84
N ASN A 613 -26.05 0.36 1.72
CA ASN A 613 -25.68 -0.92 2.33
C ASN A 613 -25.14 -0.73 3.75
N GLY A 614 -24.98 -1.83 4.49
CA GLY A 614 -24.50 -1.80 5.86
C GLY A 614 -23.59 -2.98 6.17
N ARG A 615 -22.87 -2.89 7.29
CA ARG A 615 -22.10 -4.00 7.88
C ARG A 615 -22.12 -3.92 9.39
N VAL A 616 -22.08 -5.09 10.03
CA VAL A 616 -21.65 -5.21 11.43
C VAL A 616 -20.24 -5.80 11.41
N ILE A 617 -19.33 -5.16 12.13
CA ILE A 617 -17.91 -5.49 12.17
C ILE A 617 -17.53 -5.67 13.63
N GLU A 618 -17.22 -6.89 14.02
CA GLU A 618 -16.48 -7.14 15.25
C GLU A 618 -15.00 -7.01 14.94
N LYS A 619 -14.32 -6.11 15.65
CA LYS A 619 -12.87 -5.95 15.53
C LYS A 619 -12.22 -5.75 16.87
N THR A 620 -11.00 -6.22 16.97
CA THR A 620 -10.19 -6.09 18.16
C THR A 620 -9.65 -4.66 18.30
N LEU A 621 -9.83 -4.05 19.47
CA LEU A 621 -9.30 -2.74 19.83
C LEU A 621 -8.34 -2.86 21.00
N TYR A 622 -7.24 -2.12 20.93
CA TYR A 622 -6.36 -1.96 22.06
C TYR A 622 -6.99 -1.02 23.11
N ASN A 623 -7.36 -1.56 24.27
CA ASN A 623 -7.83 -0.78 25.41
C ASN A 623 -6.62 -0.28 26.22
N ARG A 624 -6.50 1.05 26.31
CA ARG A 624 -5.37 1.70 26.99
C ARG A 624 -5.37 1.52 28.51
N ARG A 625 -6.55 1.29 29.12
CA ARG A 625 -6.68 1.13 30.57
C ARG A 625 -6.23 -0.26 31.00
N THR A 626 -6.78 -1.29 30.35
CA THR A 626 -6.45 -2.70 30.63
C THR A 626 -5.14 -3.14 29.96
N ARG A 627 -4.63 -2.36 29.00
CA ARG A 627 -3.49 -2.71 28.12
C ARG A 627 -3.71 -4.01 27.34
N GLN A 628 -4.96 -4.42 27.23
CA GLN A 628 -5.38 -5.65 26.57
C GLN A 628 -6.17 -5.33 25.29
N ASP A 629 -6.33 -6.37 24.50
CA ASP A 629 -7.11 -6.36 23.29
C ASP A 629 -8.53 -6.81 23.57
N GLU A 630 -9.49 -5.96 23.21
CA GLU A 630 -10.89 -6.21 23.48
C GLU A 630 -11.70 -6.20 22.18
N PRO A 631 -12.57 -7.19 21.94
CA PRO A 631 -13.47 -7.16 20.80
C PRO A 631 -14.45 -5.99 20.97
N ALA A 632 -14.62 -5.22 19.90
CA ALA A 632 -15.56 -4.12 19.85
C ALA A 632 -16.42 -4.20 18.60
N LEU A 633 -17.71 -3.97 18.80
CA LEU A 633 -18.72 -4.01 17.75
C LEU A 633 -18.88 -2.64 17.09
N PHE A 634 -18.71 -2.62 15.78
CA PHE A 634 -18.92 -1.45 14.94
C PHE A 634 -20.03 -1.72 13.93
N VAL A 635 -20.77 -0.68 13.62
CA VAL A 635 -21.69 -0.66 12.49
C VAL A 635 -21.15 0.31 11.45
N ALA A 636 -21.06 -0.16 10.21
CA ALA A 636 -20.67 0.64 9.06
C ALA A 636 -21.87 0.81 8.12
N LEU A 637 -22.48 2.00 8.08
CA LEU A 637 -23.62 2.32 7.22
C LEU A 637 -23.14 3.16 6.04
N THR A 638 -23.35 2.69 4.81
CA THR A 638 -22.94 3.41 3.60
C THR A 638 -24.11 4.16 3.00
N PHE A 639 -23.92 5.46 2.81
CA PHE A 639 -24.87 6.39 2.23
C PHE A 639 -24.42 6.79 0.84
N GLU A 640 -25.38 6.88 -0.08
CA GLU A 640 -25.24 7.37 -1.43
C GLU A 640 -25.90 8.75 -1.53
N ARG A 641 -25.19 9.74 -2.06
CA ARG A 641 -25.71 11.09 -2.25
C ARG A 641 -26.42 11.21 -3.60
N ARG A 642 -27.68 11.68 -3.58
CA ARG A 642 -28.54 11.79 -4.76
C ARG A 642 -28.68 13.20 -5.30
N GLU A 643 -28.37 14.21 -4.49
CA GLU A 643 -28.33 15.61 -4.89
C GLU A 643 -26.89 16.12 -4.85
N VAL A 644 -26.38 16.66 -5.95
CA VAL A 644 -24.98 17.03 -6.14
C VAL A 644 -24.86 18.43 -6.77
N LEU A 645 -23.71 19.09 -6.63
CA LEU A 645 -23.50 20.40 -7.25
C LEU A 645 -23.40 20.30 -8.77
N ASP A 646 -23.87 21.32 -9.47
CA ASP A 646 -23.58 21.51 -10.88
C ASP A 646 -22.27 22.29 -11.08
N SER A 647 -21.39 21.77 -11.94
CA SER A 647 -20.05 22.32 -12.14
C SER A 647 -19.98 23.37 -13.25
N SER A 648 -21.09 23.65 -13.94
CA SER A 648 -21.17 24.53 -15.11
C SER A 648 -20.66 25.96 -14.85
N ASN A 649 -20.94 26.49 -13.66
CA ASN A 649 -20.63 27.87 -13.28
C ASN A 649 -19.31 28.02 -12.50
N ILE A 650 -18.60 26.93 -12.21
CA ILE A 650 -17.38 26.96 -11.41
C ILE A 650 -16.17 26.97 -12.35
N LYS A 651 -15.55 28.13 -12.51
CA LYS A 651 -14.33 28.33 -13.31
C LYS A 651 -13.29 29.08 -12.48
N PRO A 652 -12.44 28.37 -11.73
CA PRO A 652 -11.41 29.01 -10.92
C PRO A 652 -10.45 29.82 -11.80
N MET A 653 -10.18 31.06 -11.41
CA MET A 653 -9.33 31.97 -12.17
C MET A 653 -7.83 31.76 -11.86
N ASN A 654 -7.49 31.70 -10.58
CA ASN A 654 -6.10 31.64 -10.13
C ASN A 654 -5.54 30.20 -10.18
N LEU A 655 -4.22 30.06 -9.98
CA LEU A 655 -3.57 28.75 -9.96
C LEU A 655 -2.87 28.53 -8.62
N ILE A 656 -3.02 27.33 -8.07
CA ILE A 656 -2.21 26.87 -6.93
C ILE A 656 -1.36 25.70 -7.42
N GLY A 657 -0.06 25.93 -7.59
CA GLY A 657 0.91 24.88 -7.84
C GLY A 657 1.22 24.12 -6.56
N ILE A 658 1.20 22.78 -6.61
CA ILE A 658 1.35 21.92 -5.42
C ILE A 658 2.50 20.97 -5.64
N ASP A 659 3.62 21.23 -4.95
CA ASP A 659 4.70 20.27 -4.82
C ASP A 659 4.42 19.31 -3.66
N ARG A 660 4.55 18.01 -3.92
CA ARG A 660 4.30 16.96 -2.93
C ARG A 660 5.63 16.33 -2.55
N GLY A 661 5.95 16.27 -1.26
CA GLY A 661 7.23 15.76 -0.76
C GLY A 661 7.10 14.77 0.41
N GLU A 662 8.18 14.04 0.68
CA GLU A 662 8.31 13.17 1.87
C GLU A 662 8.65 13.97 3.14
N ASN A 663 9.42 15.06 3.01
CA ASN A 663 9.79 15.94 4.12
C ASN A 663 8.60 16.82 4.52
N ILE A 664 8.14 17.63 3.57
CA ILE A 664 6.95 18.47 3.70
C ILE A 664 5.88 17.88 2.77
N PRO A 665 4.75 17.38 3.29
CA PRO A 665 3.76 16.68 2.49
C PRO A 665 3.22 17.48 1.30
N ALA A 666 2.94 18.78 1.51
CA ALA A 666 2.51 19.67 0.44
C ALA A 666 3.06 21.08 0.65
N VAL A 667 3.77 21.60 -0.35
CA VAL A 667 4.14 23.01 -0.46
C VAL A 667 3.32 23.60 -1.60
N ILE A 668 2.69 24.75 -1.35
CA ILE A 668 1.80 25.40 -2.32
C ILE A 668 2.28 26.79 -2.68
N ALA A 669 2.12 27.16 -3.95
CA ALA A 669 2.39 28.49 -4.48
C ALA A 669 1.14 29.02 -5.19
N LEU A 670 0.66 30.21 -4.83
CA LEU A 670 -0.48 30.87 -5.49
C LEU A 670 0.03 31.81 -6.58
N THR A 671 -0.53 31.69 -7.77
CA THR A 671 -0.30 32.61 -8.90
C THR A 671 -1.61 33.09 -9.48
N ASP A 672 -1.54 34.21 -10.18
CA ASP A 672 -2.60 34.65 -11.09
C ASP A 672 -2.70 33.72 -12.33
N PRO A 673 -3.66 33.95 -13.24
CA PRO A 673 -3.78 33.17 -14.47
C PRO A 673 -2.57 33.30 -15.43
N GLU A 674 -1.74 34.33 -15.28
CA GLU A 674 -0.56 34.56 -16.12
C GLU A 674 0.69 33.88 -15.55
N GLY A 675 0.67 33.46 -14.28
CA GLY A 675 1.77 32.79 -13.59
C GLY A 675 2.62 33.71 -12.70
N CYS A 676 2.15 34.92 -12.42
CA CYS A 676 2.76 35.85 -11.47
C CYS A 676 2.37 35.48 -10.04
N PRO A 677 3.31 35.42 -9.09
CA PRO A 677 3.01 35.09 -7.69
C PRO A 677 2.02 36.09 -7.04
N LEU A 678 1.06 35.57 -6.28
CA LEU A 678 0.09 36.39 -5.52
C LEU A 678 0.31 36.23 -4.02
N SER A 679 0.75 37.29 -3.34
CA SER A 679 1.03 37.31 -1.90
C SER A 679 -0.24 37.41 -1.03
N ARG A 680 -1.18 36.48 -1.21
CA ARG A 680 -2.47 36.44 -0.49
C ARG A 680 -2.48 35.48 0.70
N PHE A 681 -1.42 34.70 0.87
CA PHE A 681 -1.23 33.88 2.06
C PHE A 681 -0.54 34.66 3.17
N LYS A 682 -0.48 34.07 4.37
CA LYS A 682 0.25 34.61 5.52
C LYS A 682 1.23 33.56 6.03
N ASP A 683 2.48 33.94 6.25
CA ASP A 683 3.52 33.07 6.81
C ASP A 683 3.29 32.82 8.32
N SER A 684 4.25 32.15 8.98
CA SER A 684 4.20 31.87 10.42
C SER A 684 4.24 33.13 11.29
N LEU A 685 4.81 34.23 10.78
CA LEU A 685 4.90 35.53 11.44
C LEU A 685 3.72 36.44 11.09
N GLY A 686 2.86 36.03 10.14
CA GLY A 686 1.70 36.77 9.67
C GLY A 686 1.96 37.65 8.45
N ASN A 687 3.17 37.65 7.89
CA ASN A 687 3.54 38.46 6.73
C ASN A 687 2.89 37.92 5.44
N PRO A 688 2.49 38.80 4.50
CA PRO A 688 2.00 38.38 3.19
C PRO A 688 3.03 37.53 2.45
N THR A 689 2.59 36.38 1.95
CA THR A 689 3.42 35.47 1.15
C THR A 689 2.58 34.81 0.07
N HIS A 690 3.23 34.35 -0.99
CA HIS A 690 2.60 33.55 -2.04
C HIS A 690 2.81 32.04 -1.83
N ILE A 691 3.58 31.66 -0.80
CA ILE A 691 3.94 30.28 -0.48
C ILE A 691 3.35 29.83 0.85
N LEU A 692 2.92 28.58 0.94
CA LEU A 692 2.58 27.95 2.22
C LEU A 692 3.09 26.51 2.30
N ARG A 693 3.50 26.12 3.50
CA ARG A 693 3.94 24.75 3.84
C ARG A 693 2.86 24.05 4.66
N ILE A 694 2.30 22.97 4.14
CA ILE A 694 1.22 22.21 4.79
C ILE A 694 1.78 20.89 5.32
N GLY A 695 1.78 20.74 6.64
CA GLY A 695 2.17 19.50 7.32
C GLY A 695 3.67 19.34 7.60
N GLU A 696 4.40 20.44 7.74
CA GLU A 696 5.87 20.48 7.91
C GLU A 696 6.42 19.53 8.99
N SER A 697 5.75 19.38 10.14
CA SER A 697 6.20 18.50 11.23
C SER A 697 5.91 17.00 11.02
N TYR A 698 5.42 16.57 9.85
CA TYR A 698 4.88 15.21 9.67
C TYR A 698 5.95 14.13 9.77
N LYS A 699 7.06 14.31 9.05
CA LYS A 699 8.12 13.31 8.94
C LYS A 699 8.79 13.04 10.28
N GLU A 700 9.05 14.09 11.06
CA GLU A 700 9.63 13.95 12.40
C GLU A 700 8.73 13.11 13.31
N LYS A 701 7.43 13.41 13.36
CA LYS A 701 6.46 12.64 14.16
C LYS A 701 6.40 11.16 13.75
N GLN A 702 6.47 10.87 12.45
CA GLN A 702 6.55 9.48 11.97
C GLN A 702 7.86 8.79 12.37
N ARG A 703 8.99 9.49 12.28
CA ARG A 703 10.30 8.97 12.71
C ARG A 703 10.35 8.70 14.21
N THR A 704 9.76 9.55 15.06
CA THR A 704 9.65 9.29 16.51
C THR A 704 8.84 8.01 16.79
N ILE A 705 7.72 7.80 16.09
CA ILE A 705 6.93 6.57 16.23
C ILE A 705 7.74 5.36 15.77
N GLN A 706 8.45 5.47 14.66
CA GLN A 706 9.26 4.39 14.11
C GLN A 706 10.47 4.06 15.00
N ALA A 707 11.14 5.07 15.55
CA ALA A 707 12.21 4.89 16.53
C ALA A 707 11.72 4.16 17.78
N ALA A 708 10.55 4.54 18.30
CA ALA A 708 9.93 3.84 19.43
C ALA A 708 9.62 2.37 19.09
N LYS A 709 9.09 2.09 17.89
CA LYS A 709 8.88 0.71 17.40
C LYS A 709 10.18 -0.08 17.33
N GLU A 710 11.24 0.51 16.77
CA GLU A 710 12.54 -0.16 16.65
C GLU A 710 13.18 -0.45 18.01
N VAL A 711 13.01 0.43 19.00
CA VAL A 711 13.48 0.19 20.38
C VAL A 711 12.75 -0.99 21.01
N GLU A 712 11.42 -1.08 20.89
CA GLU A 712 10.65 -2.21 21.41
C GLU A 712 11.01 -3.52 20.67
N GLN A 713 11.06 -3.50 19.32
CA GLN A 713 11.41 -4.67 18.50
C GLN A 713 12.78 -5.24 18.83
N ARG A 714 13.77 -4.38 19.13
CA ARG A 714 15.11 -4.83 19.54
C ARG A 714 15.11 -5.45 20.94
N ARG A 715 14.28 -4.97 21.85
CA ARG A 715 14.27 -5.42 23.26
C ARG A 715 13.40 -6.65 23.50
N ALA A 716 12.21 -6.69 22.90
CA ALA A 716 11.20 -7.72 23.16
C ALA A 716 10.94 -8.62 21.94
N GLY A 717 11.65 -8.44 20.82
CA GLY A 717 11.43 -9.23 19.60
C GLY A 717 10.24 -8.78 18.74
N GLY A 718 9.25 -8.11 19.35
CA GLY A 718 8.11 -7.46 18.70
C GLY A 718 7.84 -6.05 19.24
N TYR A 719 6.70 -5.46 18.90
CA TYR A 719 6.30 -4.15 19.43
C TYR A 719 4.86 -4.18 19.91
N SER A 720 4.56 -3.34 20.91
CA SER A 720 3.24 -3.30 21.51
C SER A 720 2.16 -2.83 20.53
N ARG A 721 0.94 -3.36 20.68
CA ARG A 721 -0.21 -2.97 19.84
C ARG A 721 -0.57 -1.48 19.94
N LYS A 722 -0.14 -0.81 21.02
CA LYS A 722 -0.16 0.66 21.18
C LYS A 722 0.40 1.40 19.95
N TYR A 723 1.42 0.87 19.28
CA TYR A 723 2.04 1.49 18.11
C TYR A 723 1.56 0.94 16.76
N ALA A 724 0.83 -0.18 16.75
CA ALA A 724 0.42 -0.85 15.51
C ALA A 724 -0.36 0.09 14.57
N SER A 725 -1.40 0.74 15.08
CA SER A 725 -2.21 1.68 14.29
C SER A 725 -1.74 3.14 14.37
N LYS A 726 -0.82 3.49 15.27
CA LYS A 726 -0.44 4.89 15.54
C LYS A 726 0.14 5.59 14.29
N ALA A 727 1.05 4.94 13.58
CA ALA A 727 1.64 5.47 12.35
C ALA A 727 0.61 5.67 11.23
N LYS A 728 -0.32 4.72 11.07
CA LYS A 728 -1.43 4.80 10.10
C LYS A 728 -2.38 5.95 10.42
N ASN A 729 -2.79 6.08 11.69
CA ASN A 729 -3.70 7.13 12.12
C ASN A 729 -3.08 8.52 11.90
N LEU A 730 -1.80 8.71 12.24
CA LEU A 730 -1.09 9.96 11.97
C LEU A 730 -1.02 10.27 10.46
N ALA A 731 -0.75 9.26 9.63
CA ALA A 731 -0.74 9.42 8.17
C ALA A 731 -2.12 9.81 7.62
N ASP A 732 -3.18 9.13 8.07
CA ASP A 732 -4.56 9.40 7.66
C ASP A 732 -5.01 10.80 8.09
N ASP A 733 -4.66 11.22 9.31
CA ASP A 733 -4.97 12.56 9.81
C ASP A 733 -4.23 13.64 9.03
N MET A 734 -2.93 13.46 8.76
CA MET A 734 -2.17 14.37 7.92
C MET A 734 -2.81 14.50 6.54
N VAL A 735 -3.05 13.38 5.84
CA VAL A 735 -3.62 13.38 4.49
C VAL A 735 -4.99 14.05 4.46
N ARG A 736 -5.86 13.78 5.44
CA ARG A 736 -7.20 14.39 5.52
C ARG A 736 -7.15 15.89 5.79
N ASN A 737 -6.23 16.34 6.65
CA ASN A 737 -6.03 17.75 6.98
C ASN A 737 -5.42 18.51 5.81
N THR A 738 -4.40 17.96 5.14
CA THR A 738 -3.83 18.54 3.93
C THR A 738 -4.87 18.66 2.82
N ALA A 739 -5.64 17.60 2.54
CA ALA A 739 -6.70 17.66 1.54
C ALA A 739 -7.81 18.67 1.89
N ARG A 740 -8.10 18.88 3.19
CA ARG A 740 -9.02 19.94 3.64
C ARG A 740 -8.43 21.33 3.37
N ASP A 741 -7.17 21.54 3.71
CA ASP A 741 -6.52 22.84 3.60
C ASP A 741 -6.31 23.23 2.14
N LEU A 742 -5.93 22.28 1.29
CA LEU A 742 -5.86 22.48 -0.17
C LEU A 742 -7.22 22.89 -0.74
N LEU A 743 -8.30 22.18 -0.38
CA LEU A 743 -9.64 22.54 -0.84
C LEU A 743 -10.10 23.90 -0.27
N TYR A 744 -9.72 24.25 0.95
CA TYR A 744 -9.99 25.57 1.53
C TYR A 744 -9.35 26.67 0.69
N TYR A 745 -8.06 26.54 0.37
CA TYR A 745 -7.34 27.53 -0.41
C TYR A 745 -7.84 27.60 -1.86
N ALA A 746 -8.17 26.47 -2.47
CA ALA A 746 -8.78 26.44 -3.80
C ALA A 746 -10.07 27.27 -3.86
N VAL A 747 -11.00 27.05 -2.92
CA VAL A 747 -12.31 27.72 -2.92
C VAL A 747 -12.20 29.19 -2.48
N THR A 748 -11.36 29.49 -1.49
CA THR A 748 -11.25 30.86 -0.96
C THR A 748 -10.47 31.81 -1.86
N GLN A 749 -9.49 31.29 -2.60
CA GLN A 749 -8.67 32.07 -3.53
C GLN A 749 -9.18 32.00 -4.97
N ASP A 750 -10.33 31.35 -5.21
CA ASP A 750 -10.86 31.07 -6.54
C ASP A 750 -9.78 30.49 -7.47
N ALA A 751 -9.16 29.39 -7.02
CA ALA A 751 -7.95 28.85 -7.63
C ALA A 751 -8.07 27.36 -7.99
N MET A 752 -7.50 27.00 -9.14
CA MET A 752 -7.34 25.62 -9.58
C MET A 752 -6.09 25.01 -8.96
N LEU A 753 -6.23 23.84 -8.35
CA LEU A 753 -5.11 23.08 -7.78
C LEU A 753 -4.39 22.33 -8.91
N ILE A 754 -3.09 22.55 -9.05
CA ILE A 754 -2.25 21.94 -10.08
C ILE A 754 -1.29 20.95 -9.43
N PHE A 755 -1.52 19.66 -9.67
CA PHE A 755 -0.66 18.58 -9.20
C PHE A 755 0.32 18.15 -10.30
N GLU A 756 1.50 17.67 -9.90
CA GLU A 756 2.30 16.86 -10.81
C GLU A 756 1.62 15.54 -11.15
N ASN A 757 1.75 15.08 -12.39
CA ASN A 757 1.30 13.75 -12.80
C ASN A 757 2.29 12.66 -12.36
N LEU A 758 2.23 12.31 -11.07
CA LEU A 758 2.97 11.19 -10.50
C LEU A 758 2.21 9.89 -10.76
N SER A 759 2.93 8.82 -11.14
CA SER A 759 2.32 7.51 -11.32
C SER A 759 1.69 7.01 -10.02
N ARG A 760 0.58 6.26 -10.12
CA ARG A 760 -0.01 5.62 -8.94
C ARG A 760 1.01 4.68 -8.30
N GLY A 761 1.11 4.73 -6.99
CA GLY A 761 2.20 4.08 -6.26
C GLY A 761 3.55 4.76 -6.48
N PHE A 762 3.64 6.08 -6.68
CA PHE A 762 4.93 6.77 -6.64
C PHE A 762 5.52 6.83 -5.21
N GLY A 763 6.85 6.83 -5.09
CA GLY A 763 7.55 7.08 -3.83
C GLY A 763 8.90 6.36 -3.75
N ARG A 764 9.74 6.77 -2.79
CA ARG A 764 11.06 6.19 -2.61
C ARG A 764 10.94 4.72 -2.17
N GLN A 765 11.50 3.81 -2.96
CA GLN A 765 11.58 2.38 -2.63
C GLN A 765 13.04 2.02 -2.35
N GLY A 766 13.42 1.97 -1.07
CA GLY A 766 14.81 1.69 -0.70
C GLY A 766 15.00 1.33 0.77
N LYS A 767 16.27 1.30 1.21
CA LYS A 767 16.60 1.09 2.62
C LYS A 767 16.19 2.32 3.43
N ARG A 768 15.59 2.10 4.62
CA ARG A 768 15.09 3.15 5.53
C ARG A 768 13.98 4.04 4.92
N THR A 769 13.16 3.50 4.03
CA THR A 769 11.96 4.17 3.53
C THR A 769 10.73 3.51 4.13
N PHE A 770 9.94 4.25 4.91
CA PHE A 770 8.75 3.72 5.57
C PHE A 770 7.50 4.00 4.73
N MET A 771 6.62 3.00 4.59
CA MET A 771 5.38 3.14 3.81
C MET A 771 4.45 4.24 4.34
N ALA A 772 4.54 4.57 5.63
CA ALA A 772 3.81 5.69 6.23
C ALA A 772 4.22 7.05 5.63
N GLU A 773 5.42 7.21 5.10
CA GLU A 773 5.87 8.46 4.47
C GLU A 773 5.42 8.57 3.00
N ARG A 774 5.07 7.45 2.35
CA ARG A 774 4.66 7.38 0.95
C ARG A 774 3.18 7.78 0.74
N GLN A 775 2.90 9.08 0.86
CA GLN A 775 1.52 9.60 0.87
C GLN A 775 1.13 10.42 -0.38
N TYR A 776 2.02 10.55 -1.37
CA TYR A 776 1.83 11.36 -2.58
C TYR A 776 0.47 11.15 -3.26
N THR A 777 0.12 9.89 -3.54
CA THR A 777 -1.13 9.54 -4.22
C THR A 777 -2.34 9.62 -3.30
N ARG A 778 -2.16 9.33 -2.00
CA ARG A 778 -3.26 9.34 -1.03
C ARG A 778 -3.83 10.74 -0.82
N MET A 779 -3.01 11.79 -0.91
CA MET A 779 -3.50 13.18 -0.89
C MET A 779 -4.40 13.49 -2.08
N GLU A 780 -3.99 13.06 -3.28
CA GLU A 780 -4.77 13.22 -4.50
C GLU A 780 -6.09 12.42 -4.46
N ASP A 781 -6.02 11.16 -3.99
CA ASP A 781 -7.19 10.29 -3.85
C ASP A 781 -8.19 10.88 -2.85
N TRP A 782 -7.74 11.42 -1.71
CA TRP A 782 -8.61 12.06 -0.73
C TRP A 782 -9.20 13.38 -1.22
N LEU A 783 -8.45 14.19 -1.94
CA LEU A 783 -8.94 15.41 -2.55
C LEU A 783 -9.99 15.11 -3.62
N THR A 784 -9.70 14.15 -4.51
CA THR A 784 -10.63 13.67 -5.54
C THR A 784 -11.90 13.10 -4.92
N ALA A 785 -11.79 12.29 -3.86
CA ALA A 785 -12.95 11.75 -3.16
C ALA A 785 -13.80 12.86 -2.50
N LYS A 786 -13.18 13.92 -1.97
CA LYS A 786 -13.90 15.08 -1.41
C LYS A 786 -14.64 15.86 -2.51
N LEU A 787 -13.99 16.14 -3.63
CA LEU A 787 -14.60 16.82 -4.79
C LEU A 787 -15.76 16.00 -5.37
N ALA A 788 -15.52 14.72 -5.63
CA ALA A 788 -16.51 13.80 -6.17
C ALA A 788 -17.74 13.70 -5.25
N TYR A 789 -17.55 13.70 -3.93
CA TYR A 789 -18.67 13.68 -2.99
C TYR A 789 -19.56 14.93 -3.06
N GLU A 790 -19.00 16.08 -3.43
CA GLU A 790 -19.78 17.30 -3.69
C GLU A 790 -20.42 17.33 -5.08
N GLY A 791 -20.13 16.37 -5.95
CA GLY A 791 -20.58 16.37 -7.35
C GLY A 791 -19.59 16.94 -8.34
N LEU A 792 -18.46 17.46 -7.85
CA LEU A 792 -17.49 18.15 -8.69
C LEU A 792 -16.56 17.13 -9.34
N PRO A 793 -16.46 17.08 -10.68
CA PRO A 793 -15.47 16.25 -11.33
C PRO A 793 -14.06 16.74 -10.96
N SER A 794 -13.06 15.86 -11.03
CA SER A 794 -11.68 16.24 -10.70
C SER A 794 -11.25 17.50 -11.45
N LYS A 795 -11.64 17.64 -12.72
CA LYS A 795 -11.26 18.76 -13.59
C LYS A 795 -11.73 20.15 -13.13
N THR A 796 -12.67 20.26 -12.19
CA THR A 796 -13.19 21.57 -11.74
C THR A 796 -12.17 22.34 -10.89
N TYR A 797 -11.66 21.73 -9.83
CA TYR A 797 -10.69 22.35 -8.92
C TYR A 797 -9.33 21.65 -8.93
N LEU A 798 -9.17 20.53 -9.65
CA LEU A 798 -7.93 19.75 -9.67
C LEU A 798 -7.51 19.46 -11.11
N SER A 799 -6.33 19.94 -11.48
CA SER A 799 -5.67 19.62 -12.73
C SER A 799 -4.31 18.97 -12.48
N LYS A 800 -3.72 18.46 -13.57
CA LYS A 800 -2.41 17.83 -13.53
C LYS A 800 -1.49 18.42 -14.60
N THR A 801 -0.20 18.51 -14.29
CA THR A 801 0.86 18.89 -15.22
C THR A 801 1.95 17.82 -15.30
N LEU A 802 2.90 17.95 -16.22
CA LEU A 802 4.08 17.10 -16.30
C LEU A 802 5.07 17.49 -15.19
N ALA A 803 5.59 16.51 -14.45
CA ALA A 803 6.61 16.69 -13.41
C ALA A 803 8.02 16.97 -13.97
N GLN A 804 8.16 17.07 -15.30
CA GLN A 804 9.46 17.16 -15.95
C GLN A 804 10.08 18.54 -15.68
N TYR A 805 11.24 18.55 -15.03
CA TYR A 805 12.10 19.73 -14.79
C TYR A 805 11.51 20.84 -13.90
N THR A 806 10.32 20.64 -13.31
CA THR A 806 9.65 21.58 -12.38
C THR A 806 10.53 21.92 -11.17
N SER A 807 11.14 20.91 -10.55
CA SER A 807 12.04 21.05 -9.39
C SER A 807 13.48 21.49 -9.73
N LYS A 808 13.82 21.56 -11.03
CA LYS A 808 15.20 21.77 -11.53
C LYS A 808 15.40 23.11 -12.23
N THR A 809 14.32 23.82 -12.52
CA THR A 809 14.36 25.10 -13.26
C THR A 809 14.42 26.26 -12.29
N CYS A 810 15.35 27.19 -12.46
CA CYS A 810 15.43 28.41 -11.65
C CYS A 810 14.30 29.37 -12.05
N SER A 811 13.62 29.95 -11.05
CA SER A 811 12.47 30.83 -11.25
C SER A 811 12.90 32.24 -11.61
N ASN A 812 14.16 32.57 -11.33
CA ASN A 812 14.72 33.88 -11.61
C ASN A 812 15.25 34.01 -13.04
N CYS A 813 15.86 32.95 -13.60
CA CYS A 813 16.49 33.01 -14.93
C CYS A 813 16.01 31.95 -15.93
N GLY A 814 15.12 31.04 -15.53
CA GLY A 814 14.62 29.95 -16.38
C GLY A 814 15.67 28.89 -16.73
N PHE A 815 16.86 28.92 -16.13
CA PHE A 815 17.89 27.91 -16.38
C PHE A 815 17.49 26.57 -15.75
N THR A 816 17.60 25.49 -16.52
CA THR A 816 17.35 24.11 -16.11
C THR A 816 18.60 23.28 -16.36
N ILE A 817 19.10 22.61 -15.33
CA ILE A 817 20.23 21.70 -15.50
C ILE A 817 19.80 20.31 -15.99
N THR A 818 20.49 19.80 -17.00
CA THR A 818 20.30 18.48 -17.64
C THR A 818 21.52 17.58 -17.45
N SER A 819 21.41 16.30 -17.80
CA SER A 819 22.57 15.39 -17.79
C SER A 819 23.66 15.83 -18.78
N ALA A 820 23.26 16.30 -19.96
CA ALA A 820 24.18 16.78 -20.98
C ALA A 820 24.97 18.02 -20.54
N ASP A 821 24.41 18.85 -19.66
CA ASP A 821 25.15 19.96 -19.05
C ASP A 821 26.31 19.46 -18.19
N TYR A 822 26.12 18.37 -17.43
CA TYR A 822 27.23 17.78 -16.66
C TYR A 822 28.28 17.13 -17.55
N ASP A 823 27.89 16.54 -18.67
CA ASP A 823 28.83 15.97 -19.63
C ASP A 823 29.69 17.09 -20.24
N ARG A 824 29.08 18.22 -20.63
CA ARG A 824 29.80 19.43 -21.06
C ARG A 824 30.71 20.03 -19.98
N VAL A 825 30.28 19.98 -18.71
CA VAL A 825 31.12 20.39 -17.57
C VAL A 825 32.37 19.54 -17.48
N LEU A 826 32.25 18.23 -17.69
CA LEU A 826 33.38 17.31 -17.70
C LEU A 826 34.29 17.55 -18.91
N GLU A 827 33.73 17.74 -20.11
CA GLU A 827 34.49 18.03 -21.33
C GLU A 827 35.33 19.32 -21.21
N LYS A 828 34.82 20.32 -20.49
CA LYS A 828 35.48 21.62 -20.29
C LYS A 828 36.27 21.73 -18.99
N LEU A 829 36.35 20.64 -18.22
CA LEU A 829 37.11 20.62 -16.98
C LEU A 829 38.61 20.67 -17.31
N LYS A 830 39.33 21.60 -16.72
CA LYS A 830 40.78 21.77 -16.93
C LYS A 830 41.48 22.11 -15.61
N LYS A 831 42.70 21.60 -15.43
CA LYS A 831 43.56 21.99 -14.31
C LYS A 831 44.30 23.28 -14.69
N THR A 832 44.19 24.31 -13.85
CA THR A 832 44.88 25.59 -14.00
C THR A 832 45.85 25.81 -12.85
N ALA A 833 46.69 26.85 -12.91
CA ALA A 833 47.60 27.22 -11.82
C ALA A 833 46.86 27.47 -10.49
N THR A 834 45.60 27.89 -10.56
CA THR A 834 44.74 28.16 -9.39
C THR A 834 43.83 27.01 -9.00
N GLY A 835 44.00 25.82 -9.59
CA GLY A 835 43.19 24.62 -9.33
C GLY A 835 42.30 24.21 -10.51
N TRP A 836 41.36 23.30 -10.26
CA TRP A 836 40.45 22.78 -11.29
C TRP A 836 39.34 23.80 -11.62
N MET A 837 39.12 24.02 -12.92
CA MET A 837 38.18 24.99 -13.45
C MET A 837 37.30 24.36 -14.53
N THR A 838 36.05 24.78 -14.61
CA THR A 838 35.12 24.40 -15.70
C THR A 838 34.22 25.57 -16.07
N THR A 839 33.44 25.44 -17.13
CA THR A 839 32.49 26.48 -17.56
C THR A 839 31.09 25.93 -17.79
N ILE A 840 30.08 26.67 -17.32
CA ILE A 840 28.66 26.41 -17.59
C ILE A 840 28.04 27.68 -18.14
N ASN A 841 27.48 27.63 -19.36
CA ASN A 841 26.91 28.79 -20.07
C ASN A 841 27.84 30.02 -20.11
N GLY A 842 29.14 29.81 -20.31
CA GLY A 842 30.13 30.89 -20.36
C GLY A 842 30.55 31.46 -19.00
N LYS A 843 29.96 31.00 -17.88
CA LYS A 843 30.42 31.34 -16.53
C LYS A 843 31.48 30.35 -16.08
N GLU A 844 32.64 30.86 -15.68
CA GLU A 844 33.69 30.06 -15.04
C GLU A 844 33.28 29.64 -13.64
N LEU A 845 33.52 28.37 -13.31
CA LEU A 845 33.24 27.77 -12.02
C LEU A 845 34.50 27.10 -11.48
N LYS A 846 34.94 27.53 -10.29
CA LYS A 846 35.97 26.85 -9.53
C LYS A 846 35.46 25.50 -9.04
N VAL A 847 36.25 24.46 -9.26
CA VAL A 847 35.94 23.07 -8.88
C VAL A 847 36.64 22.74 -7.56
N GLU A 848 36.27 23.51 -6.53
CA GLU A 848 36.82 23.45 -5.18
C GLU A 848 35.74 23.16 -4.13
N GLY A 849 36.16 22.65 -2.99
CA GLY A 849 35.32 22.45 -1.81
C GLY A 849 35.01 20.99 -1.48
N GLN A 850 34.28 20.82 -0.39
CA GLN A 850 34.03 19.50 0.19
C GLN A 850 32.86 18.78 -0.47
N ILE A 851 33.09 17.51 -0.80
CA ILE A 851 32.06 16.57 -1.26
C ILE A 851 31.84 15.50 -0.20
N THR A 852 30.57 15.31 0.16
CA THR A 852 30.17 14.26 1.10
C THR A 852 29.62 13.07 0.33
N TYR A 853 30.14 11.88 0.60
CA TYR A 853 29.55 10.65 0.09
C TYR A 853 29.44 9.57 1.16
N TYR A 854 28.39 8.75 1.07
CA TYR A 854 28.20 7.65 1.99
C TYR A 854 29.08 6.47 1.58
N ASN A 855 30.12 6.20 2.36
CA ASN A 855 30.95 5.01 2.18
C ASN A 855 30.17 3.79 2.70
N ARG A 856 29.78 2.89 1.79
CA ARG A 856 28.98 1.70 2.15
C ARG A 856 29.75 0.71 3.03
N TYR A 857 31.07 0.60 2.84
CA TYR A 857 31.93 -0.30 3.62
C TYR A 857 32.08 0.21 5.06
N LYS A 858 32.43 1.50 5.20
CA LYS A 858 32.58 2.15 6.51
C LYS A 858 31.24 2.56 7.16
N ARG A 859 30.12 2.42 6.45
CA ARG A 859 28.77 2.83 6.85
C ARG A 859 28.65 4.26 7.40
N GLN A 860 29.51 5.15 6.92
CA GLN A 860 29.59 6.54 7.37
C GLN A 860 29.71 7.49 6.17
N ASN A 861 29.34 8.75 6.40
CA ASN A 861 29.62 9.80 5.44
C ASN A 861 31.11 10.13 5.53
N VAL A 862 31.78 10.13 4.38
CA VAL A 862 33.16 10.60 4.24
C VAL A 862 33.09 11.95 3.53
N VAL A 863 33.75 12.93 4.12
CA VAL A 863 33.95 14.25 3.52
C VAL A 863 35.33 14.21 2.85
N LYS A 864 35.38 14.57 1.59
CA LYS A 864 36.62 14.69 0.83
C LYS A 864 36.69 16.03 0.15
N ASP A 865 37.90 16.52 -0.07
CA ASP A 865 38.13 17.66 -0.94
C ASP A 865 37.99 17.21 -2.41
N LEU A 866 37.18 17.94 -3.18
CA LEU A 866 36.95 17.63 -4.59
C LEU A 866 38.21 17.77 -5.42
N SER A 867 39.04 18.79 -5.15
CA SER A 867 40.25 19.06 -5.91
C SER A 867 41.26 17.92 -5.70
N VAL A 868 41.40 17.43 -4.47
CA VAL A 868 42.25 16.27 -4.13
C VAL A 868 41.79 14.99 -4.85
N GLU A 869 40.47 14.75 -4.95
CA GLU A 869 39.98 13.57 -5.67
C GLU A 869 40.11 13.68 -7.20
N LEU A 870 39.99 14.88 -7.75
CA LEU A 870 40.27 15.09 -9.17
C LEU A 870 41.77 14.98 -9.48
N ASP A 871 42.63 15.46 -8.57
CA ASP A 871 44.07 15.26 -8.65
C ASP A 871 44.42 13.77 -8.62
N ARG A 872 43.85 12.99 -7.69
CA ARG A 872 44.00 11.52 -7.65
C ARG A 872 43.61 10.84 -8.97
N LEU A 873 42.52 11.29 -9.62
CA LEU A 873 42.09 10.74 -10.91
C LEU A 873 43.01 11.15 -12.06
N SER A 874 43.69 12.29 -11.92
CA SER A 874 44.60 12.86 -12.91
C SER A 874 46.03 12.36 -12.79
N GLU A 875 46.54 12.11 -11.58
CA GLU A 875 47.90 11.63 -11.29
C GLU A 875 48.20 10.28 -11.94
N GLU A 876 47.19 9.45 -12.16
CA GLU A 876 47.34 8.18 -12.88
C GLU A 876 47.21 8.35 -14.42
N SER A 877 47.21 9.59 -14.94
CA SER A 877 47.17 9.95 -16.36
C SER A 877 48.29 10.93 -16.70
N VAL A 878 49.12 10.59 -17.68
CA VAL A 878 50.42 11.27 -17.92
C VAL A 878 50.30 12.75 -18.29
N ASN A 879 49.13 13.24 -18.74
CA ASN A 879 49.01 14.57 -19.37
C ASN A 879 47.93 15.51 -18.81
N ASN A 880 47.27 15.21 -17.68
CA ASN A 880 46.15 16.03 -17.14
C ASN A 880 45.01 16.33 -18.13
N ASP A 881 44.97 15.63 -19.27
CA ASP A 881 43.93 15.77 -20.29
C ASP A 881 42.83 14.73 -20.05
N ILE A 882 41.61 15.21 -19.83
CA ILE A 882 40.43 14.38 -19.57
C ILE A 882 40.08 13.53 -20.79
N SER A 883 40.45 13.96 -22.00
CA SER A 883 40.23 13.17 -23.22
C SER A 883 40.93 11.80 -23.16
N SER A 884 42.03 11.72 -22.40
CA SER A 884 42.82 10.49 -22.18
C SER A 884 42.29 9.61 -21.05
N TRP A 885 41.27 10.05 -20.30
CA TRP A 885 40.73 9.29 -19.18
C TRP A 885 39.94 8.07 -19.64
N THR A 886 40.13 6.96 -18.95
CA THR A 886 39.29 5.77 -19.16
C THR A 886 37.83 6.07 -18.84
N LYS A 887 36.91 5.36 -19.50
CA LYS A 887 35.46 5.50 -19.26
C LYS A 887 35.08 5.40 -17.77
N GLY A 888 35.80 4.60 -17.00
CA GLY A 888 35.65 4.47 -15.55
C GLY A 888 35.98 5.77 -14.80
N ARG A 889 37.13 6.39 -15.11
CA ARG A 889 37.59 7.65 -14.48
C ARG A 889 36.69 8.82 -14.83
N SER A 890 36.35 8.97 -16.12
CA SER A 890 35.42 9.99 -16.58
C SER A 890 34.05 9.85 -15.91
N GLY A 891 33.58 8.60 -15.72
CA GLY A 891 32.36 8.31 -14.97
C GLY A 891 32.46 8.68 -13.48
N GLU A 892 33.60 8.44 -12.83
CA GLU A 892 33.83 8.83 -11.44
C GLU A 892 33.87 10.35 -11.29
N ALA A 893 34.66 11.05 -12.10
CA ALA A 893 34.74 12.51 -12.09
C ALA A 893 33.37 13.17 -12.33
N LEU A 894 32.61 12.67 -13.32
CA LEU A 894 31.24 13.13 -13.58
C LEU A 894 30.33 12.98 -12.35
N SER A 895 30.49 11.89 -11.59
CA SER A 895 29.74 11.64 -10.35
C SER A 895 30.10 12.65 -9.25
N LEU A 896 31.39 13.02 -9.14
CA LEU A 896 31.86 14.04 -8.20
C LEU A 896 31.35 15.43 -8.58
N LEU A 897 31.47 15.81 -9.85
CA LEU A 897 30.97 17.09 -10.40
C LEU A 897 29.46 17.21 -10.23
N LYS A 898 28.69 16.14 -10.47
CA LYS A 898 27.24 16.10 -10.23
C LYS A 898 26.85 16.37 -8.79
N LYS A 899 27.66 15.98 -7.82
CA LYS A 899 27.42 16.27 -6.40
C LYS A 899 27.75 17.72 -6.08
N ARG A 900 28.90 18.22 -6.54
CA ARG A 900 29.37 19.58 -6.25
C ARG A 900 28.50 20.66 -6.90
N PHE A 901 28.17 20.47 -8.16
CA PHE A 901 27.35 21.37 -8.97
C PHE A 901 25.88 20.89 -9.00
N SER A 902 25.43 20.22 -7.95
CA SER A 902 24.02 19.92 -7.79
C SER A 902 23.24 21.22 -7.56
N HIS A 903 22.19 21.43 -8.35
CA HIS A 903 21.17 22.48 -8.08
C HIS A 903 20.48 22.33 -6.71
N ARG A 904 20.65 21.19 -6.03
CA ARG A 904 20.24 20.95 -4.64
C ARG A 904 21.46 20.48 -3.83
N PRO A 905 22.29 21.39 -3.28
CA PRO A 905 23.47 21.00 -2.50
C PRO A 905 23.10 20.27 -1.20
N VAL A 906 21.98 20.69 -0.60
CA VAL A 906 21.23 19.92 0.40
C VAL A 906 19.80 19.75 -0.07
N GLN A 907 19.10 18.72 0.42
CA GLN A 907 17.78 18.33 -0.11
C GLN A 907 16.74 19.47 -0.11
N GLU A 908 16.80 20.37 0.88
CA GLU A 908 15.85 21.48 1.12
C GLU A 908 16.22 22.76 0.37
N LYS A 909 17.49 22.95 0.00
CA LYS A 909 17.96 24.18 -0.67
C LYS A 909 18.02 23.98 -2.17
N PHE A 910 17.68 25.03 -2.91
CA PHE A 910 17.92 25.15 -4.34
C PHE A 910 18.94 26.27 -4.59
N VAL A 911 19.93 26.01 -5.43
CA VAL A 911 20.93 26.99 -5.87
C VAL A 911 21.05 26.95 -7.38
N CYS A 912 20.84 28.08 -8.05
CA CYS A 912 20.99 28.18 -9.49
C CYS A 912 22.47 28.32 -9.89
N LEU A 913 22.97 27.42 -10.73
CA LEU A 913 24.35 27.51 -11.24
C LEU A 913 24.59 28.67 -12.20
N ASN A 914 23.52 29.21 -12.80
CA ASN A 914 23.62 30.32 -13.76
C ASN A 914 23.64 31.67 -13.02
N CYS A 915 22.54 32.02 -12.32
CA CYS A 915 22.40 33.34 -11.68
C CYS A 915 22.71 33.35 -10.18
N GLY A 916 23.08 32.22 -9.55
CA GLY A 916 23.37 32.17 -8.11
C GLY A 916 22.14 32.25 -7.20
N PHE A 917 20.93 32.37 -7.75
CA PHE A 917 19.69 32.46 -6.97
C PHE A 917 19.51 31.28 -6.01
N GLU A 918 19.27 31.59 -4.73
CA GLU A 918 19.03 30.63 -3.66
C GLU A 918 17.61 30.73 -3.14
N THR A 919 16.98 29.57 -2.92
CA THR A 919 15.64 29.49 -2.32
C THR A 919 15.38 28.09 -1.74
N HIS A 920 14.22 27.88 -1.15
CA HIS A 920 13.77 26.55 -0.75
C HIS A 920 13.31 25.74 -1.97
N ALA A 921 13.82 24.52 -2.13
CA ALA A 921 13.67 23.75 -3.35
C ALA A 921 12.23 23.30 -3.64
N ASP A 922 11.42 23.10 -2.60
CA ASP A 922 10.03 22.70 -2.75
C ASP A 922 9.10 23.90 -3.03
N GLU A 923 9.49 25.11 -2.59
CA GLU A 923 8.75 26.36 -2.88
C GLU A 923 8.94 26.75 -4.35
N GLN A 924 10.19 26.68 -4.78
CA GLN A 924 10.62 26.77 -6.17
C GLN A 924 9.87 25.79 -7.09
N ALA A 925 9.75 24.53 -6.64
CA ALA A 925 9.03 23.51 -7.38
C ALA A 925 7.52 23.82 -7.46
N ALA A 926 6.89 24.23 -6.35
CA ALA A 926 5.46 24.59 -6.33
C ALA A 926 5.13 25.70 -7.33
N LEU A 927 5.95 26.76 -7.40
CA LEU A 927 5.79 27.84 -8.38
C LEU A 927 5.93 27.32 -9.82
N ASN A 928 6.95 26.50 -10.08
CA ASN A 928 7.18 25.93 -11.40
C ASN A 928 6.10 24.94 -11.83
N ILE A 929 5.42 24.27 -10.90
CA ILE A 929 4.30 23.37 -11.20
C ILE A 929 3.11 24.19 -11.75
N ALA A 930 2.78 25.33 -11.14
CA ALA A 930 1.76 26.23 -11.68
C ALA A 930 2.13 26.71 -13.10
N ARG A 931 3.37 27.18 -13.28
CA ARG A 931 3.88 27.66 -14.58
C ARG A 931 3.99 26.56 -15.64
N SER A 932 4.30 25.32 -15.24
CA SER A 932 4.37 24.17 -16.13
C SER A 932 3.00 23.88 -16.76
N TRP A 933 1.92 24.01 -15.98
CA TRP A 933 0.58 23.82 -16.51
C TRP A 933 0.18 24.88 -17.54
N LEU A 934 0.60 26.14 -17.35
CA LEU A 934 0.44 27.20 -18.34
C LEU A 934 1.20 26.87 -19.64
N PHE A 935 2.43 26.35 -19.52
CA PHE A 935 3.21 25.90 -20.67
C PHE A 935 2.52 24.80 -21.46
N LEU A 936 1.93 23.79 -20.82
CA LEU A 936 1.21 22.72 -21.54
C LEU A 936 0.03 23.23 -22.37
N ARG A 937 -0.46 24.44 -22.09
CA ARG A 937 -1.56 25.10 -22.81
C ARG A 937 -1.09 26.15 -23.81
N SER A 938 0.21 26.46 -23.82
CA SER A 938 0.83 27.40 -24.75
C SER A 938 0.87 26.87 -26.19
N GLN A 939 1.03 27.78 -27.14
CA GLN A 939 1.21 27.40 -28.55
C GLN A 939 2.59 26.75 -28.77
N GLU A 940 3.60 27.16 -28.00
CA GLU A 940 4.94 26.59 -28.00
C GLU A 940 4.90 25.08 -27.70
N TYR A 941 4.12 24.65 -26.71
CA TYR A 941 3.97 23.22 -26.39
C TYR A 941 3.19 22.45 -27.45
N LYS A 942 2.15 23.05 -28.04
CA LYS A 942 1.39 22.43 -29.15
C LYS A 942 2.31 22.16 -30.35
N LYS A 943 3.14 23.15 -30.73
CA LYS A 943 4.16 22.99 -31.78
C LYS A 943 5.14 21.85 -31.46
N TYR A 944 5.62 21.78 -30.21
CA TYR A 944 6.48 20.69 -29.75
C TYR A 944 5.80 19.31 -29.89
N GLN A 945 4.53 19.18 -29.50
CA GLN A 945 3.78 17.92 -29.64
C GLN A 945 3.63 17.50 -31.10
N THR A 946 3.28 18.43 -32.01
CA THR A 946 3.16 18.15 -33.44
C THR A 946 4.47 17.59 -34.02
N ASN A 947 5.60 18.25 -33.72
CA ASN A 947 6.93 17.82 -34.19
C ASN A 947 7.36 16.47 -33.60
N LYS A 948 6.84 16.10 -32.42
CA LYS A 948 7.10 14.81 -31.79
C LYS A 948 6.35 13.67 -32.49
N THR A 949 5.10 13.90 -32.86
CA THR A 949 4.30 12.91 -33.60
C THR A 949 4.83 12.64 -35.00
N THR A 950 5.50 13.60 -35.64
CA THR A 950 6.16 13.42 -36.95
C THR A 950 7.53 12.74 -36.87
N GLY A 951 7.89 12.15 -35.71
CA GLY A 951 9.13 11.38 -35.54
C GLY A 951 10.40 12.21 -35.38
N ASN A 952 10.31 13.54 -35.30
CA ASN A 952 11.44 14.44 -35.53
C ASN A 952 11.98 15.14 -34.27
N THR A 953 11.87 14.54 -33.07
CA THR A 953 12.32 15.22 -31.83
C THR A 953 13.17 14.38 -30.88
N ASP A 954 14.33 14.93 -30.56
CA ASP A 954 15.22 14.54 -29.44
C ASP A 954 14.63 15.03 -28.09
N LYS A 955 14.99 14.37 -26.98
CA LYS A 955 14.63 14.81 -25.61
C LYS A 955 15.09 16.24 -25.29
N ARG A 956 16.12 16.73 -25.98
CA ARG A 956 16.58 18.13 -25.93
C ARG A 956 15.47 19.12 -26.28
N ALA A 957 14.59 18.75 -27.21
CA ALA A 957 13.51 19.60 -27.68
C ALA A 957 12.51 20.01 -26.58
N PHE A 958 12.23 19.16 -25.58
CA PHE A 958 11.32 19.56 -24.48
C PHE A 958 11.97 20.64 -23.59
N VAL A 959 13.23 20.42 -23.18
CA VAL A 959 13.93 21.33 -22.26
C VAL A 959 14.13 22.68 -22.92
N GLU A 960 14.57 22.71 -24.18
CA GLU A 960 14.78 23.95 -24.94
C GLU A 960 13.47 24.71 -25.13
N THR A 961 12.38 24.02 -25.49
CA THR A 961 11.06 24.64 -25.63
C THR A 961 10.57 25.21 -24.30
N TRP A 962 10.75 24.46 -23.19
CA TRP A 962 10.39 24.91 -21.85
C TRP A 962 11.21 26.13 -21.41
N GLN A 963 12.54 26.11 -21.57
CA GLN A 963 13.41 27.24 -21.22
C GLN A 963 13.12 28.48 -22.05
N SER A 964 12.87 28.31 -23.35
CA SER A 964 12.50 29.39 -24.27
C SER A 964 11.20 30.06 -23.82
N PHE A 965 10.15 29.27 -23.58
CA PHE A 965 8.88 29.74 -23.02
C PHE A 965 9.09 30.46 -21.68
N TYR A 966 9.87 29.87 -20.78
CA TYR A 966 10.11 30.42 -19.44
C TYR A 966 10.82 31.77 -19.50
N ARG A 967 11.91 31.87 -20.26
CA ARG A 967 12.68 33.11 -20.42
C ARG A 967 11.89 34.20 -21.12
N LYS A 968 11.09 33.83 -22.12
CA LYS A 968 10.14 34.76 -22.77
C LYS A 968 9.16 35.32 -21.73
N LYS A 969 8.55 34.47 -20.90
CA LYS A 969 7.63 34.90 -19.85
C LYS A 969 8.28 35.70 -18.73
N LEU A 970 9.53 35.41 -18.36
CA LEU A 970 10.30 36.24 -17.42
C LEU A 970 10.51 37.68 -17.92
N LYS A 971 10.71 37.85 -19.23
CA LYS A 971 10.84 39.18 -19.84
C LYS A 971 9.50 39.91 -19.97
N GLU A 972 8.44 39.18 -20.29
CA GLU A 972 7.11 39.76 -20.55
C GLU A 972 6.34 40.09 -19.26
N VAL A 973 6.19 39.12 -18.36
CA VAL A 973 5.20 39.18 -17.25
C VAL A 973 5.78 38.76 -15.89
N TRP A 974 6.65 37.75 -15.85
CA TRP A 974 7.23 37.22 -14.62
C TRP A 974 8.51 37.97 -14.25
N LYS A 975 8.39 39.23 -13.85
CA LYS A 975 9.56 40.02 -13.47
C LYS A 975 10.38 39.28 -12.39
N PRO A 976 11.71 39.14 -12.55
CA PRO A 976 12.57 38.50 -11.57
C PRO A 976 12.48 39.24 -10.23
N ALA A 977 12.63 38.49 -9.13
CA ALA A 977 12.73 39.10 -7.81
C ALA A 977 14.04 39.89 -7.76
N VAL A 978 13.94 41.20 -7.47
CA VAL A 978 15.09 42.10 -7.28
C VAL A 978 15.80 41.74 -5.99
#